data_AF-A0AAJ5WQX3-F1
#
_entry.id   AF-A0AAJ5WQX3-F1
#
_cell.length_a   1.000
_cell.length_b   1.000
_cell.length_c   1.000
_cell.angle_alpha   90.00
_cell.angle_beta   90.00
_cell.angle_gamma   90.00
#
_symmetry.space_group_name_H-M   'P 1'
#
loop_
_entity.id
_entity.type
_entity.pdbx_description
1 polymer ?
#
loop_
_entity_poly.entity_id
_entity_poly.type
_entity_poly.pdbx_seq_one_letter_code
_entity_poly.pdbx_strand_id
1 'polypeptide(L)'
;MKYFCWIIVLCCLSVQVSRAQKIPFSDRWQFCKEEKMGASPVMMAMGIPVLPAAGWQSVNLPHTAHLEPQVIKDQWVGVSWYRKDFTAKKEWRNKQVFLQFEGAMQTATVWLNGKELLTHTGGYLPFSINIGSALSFDSSNVLLVKLDNQDSPLVPPGKPLKDLDFCYYSGIYRNVSLLVKNDLFITDPVMEAIPAGGGLHVWYPHVSARQAEIQVATHIRNAGSQRSSYALQWQLLDKQGRIVAKAAKAGLELAPGEALKTIGQLQVNDPQRWYPDSPNLYTLKVQVRKGTVVQDEQSIRIGIRKFDLRDGQFYVNDQPILFRGTNRHQEYPYIGNALSDNAQYRDAVKIKSAGFNLVRLSHYPQADAFMDACDELGLLTIPAIPGWQFIGNETFMEHAYVDAQQLMRRDRNHASAAIWELSLNETPMPDHFMQRMVAIAKEESPAVPVITGGWIDKYYDVYFPARQHGKFPDFWKKYTGKMPLFTAEYGDWEYFAQDAGLNQANYAGLKGNERSSRQLRGDGEKRLQQQATNFQEAHNDNLQQPHLGDANWLMFDYNRGYSPDIESSGIMDISRLPKFAYYFYKSQAQPGKTPLVSLATWWNEQSDPSAIKVYSNCEEVALYLNGQLIERKKAIRDRISDKLPYPPFVFSLEQFTAGELKAIGYIGNRVVATDKVTTAGKPAAISLRYDHSGRNLKADGADIVFVYATVTDANRNPVYQAGNQLQFAVSGQGKLVGPTTLAAEAGIATVLLQSTRQAGAITVTVSGPGLAPQTLTIRSQP
;
A
#
# COMPACT_ATOMS: atom_id res chain seq x y z
N MET A 1 9.37 69.81 -39.07
CA MET A 1 9.52 69.33 -37.68
C MET A 1 8.24 69.59 -36.90
N LYS A 2 7.41 68.57 -36.71
CA LYS A 2 6.29 68.56 -35.75
C LYS A 2 6.31 67.18 -35.08
N TYR A 3 6.58 67.16 -33.78
CA TYR A 3 6.50 65.97 -32.94
C TYR A 3 5.04 65.77 -32.52
N PHE A 4 4.49 64.57 -32.72
CA PHE A 4 3.22 64.14 -32.14
C PHE A 4 3.48 62.86 -31.35
N CYS A 5 3.22 62.94 -30.05
CA CYS A 5 3.38 61.86 -29.09
C CYS A 5 2.05 61.08 -29.01
N TRP A 6 2.08 59.77 -29.24
CA TRP A 6 0.95 58.88 -28.98
C TRP A 6 1.35 57.88 -27.89
N ILE A 7 0.74 58.03 -26.72
CA ILE A 7 0.78 57.05 -25.62
C ILE A 7 -0.27 55.99 -25.95
N ILE A 8 0.15 54.76 -26.22
CA ILE A 8 -0.73 53.58 -26.25
C ILE A 8 -0.68 52.94 -24.87
N VAL A 9 -1.76 53.07 -24.11
CA VAL A 9 -1.99 52.32 -22.88
C VAL A 9 -2.46 50.91 -23.27
N LEU A 10 -1.57 49.93 -23.19
CA LEU A 10 -1.93 48.51 -23.24
C LEU A 10 -2.46 48.08 -21.86
N CYS A 11 -3.78 48.12 -21.70
CA CYS A 11 -4.46 47.41 -20.61
C CYS A 11 -4.35 45.89 -20.85
N CYS A 12 -3.31 45.26 -20.32
CA CYS A 12 -3.28 43.81 -20.12
C CYS A 12 -4.27 43.44 -19.02
N LEU A 13 -5.54 43.25 -19.37
CA LEU A 13 -6.49 42.53 -18.54
C LEU A 13 -6.06 41.06 -18.49
N SER A 14 -5.24 40.70 -17.52
CA SER A 14 -5.02 39.31 -17.15
C SER A 14 -6.33 38.77 -16.58
N VAL A 15 -7.15 38.12 -17.41
CA VAL A 15 -8.26 37.31 -16.94
C VAL A 15 -7.65 36.14 -16.17
N GLN A 16 -7.55 36.28 -14.85
CA GLN A 16 -7.23 35.15 -13.97
C GLN A 16 -8.38 34.15 -14.07
N VAL A 17 -8.20 33.14 -14.91
CA VAL A 17 -9.10 31.98 -14.98
C VAL A 17 -8.90 31.20 -13.67
N SER A 18 -9.77 31.44 -12.70
CA SER A 18 -9.84 30.68 -11.44
C SER A 18 -10.36 29.27 -11.76
N ARG A 19 -9.42 28.40 -12.14
CA ARG A 19 -9.62 26.96 -12.28
C ARG A 19 -9.70 26.31 -10.90
N ALA A 20 -10.34 25.14 -10.81
CA ALA A 20 -10.36 24.38 -9.58
C ALA A 20 -8.94 24.01 -9.12
N GLN A 21 -8.75 23.94 -7.79
CA GLN A 21 -7.46 23.70 -7.16
C GLN A 21 -7.59 22.59 -6.12
N LYS A 22 -6.72 21.57 -6.18
CA LYS A 22 -6.44 20.66 -5.06
C LYS A 22 -5.20 21.19 -4.34
N ILE A 23 -5.38 21.67 -3.13
CA ILE A 23 -4.34 22.30 -2.32
C ILE A 23 -3.97 21.31 -1.20
N PRO A 24 -2.73 20.82 -1.12
CA PRO A 24 -2.29 20.03 0.02
C PRO A 24 -2.49 20.79 1.32
N PHE A 25 -3.08 20.15 2.31
CA PHE A 25 -3.48 20.77 3.57
C PHE A 25 -2.88 20.04 4.79
N SER A 26 -1.80 19.30 4.57
CA SER A 26 -1.12 18.47 5.56
C SER A 26 -0.12 19.22 6.46
N ASP A 27 0.21 20.47 6.16
CA ASP A 27 1.26 21.20 6.89
C ASP A 27 0.76 21.88 8.17
N ARG A 28 1.65 22.22 9.11
CA ARG A 28 1.38 23.20 10.19
C ARG A 28 0.11 22.92 11.00
N TRP A 29 -0.10 21.66 11.35
CA TRP A 29 -1.13 21.27 12.30
C TRP A 29 -0.61 21.37 13.72
N GLN A 30 -1.53 21.44 14.65
CA GLN A 30 -1.29 21.27 16.06
C GLN A 30 -2.01 20.01 16.51
N PHE A 31 -1.40 19.26 17.41
CA PHE A 31 -1.92 18.00 17.93
C PHE A 31 -1.85 17.96 19.45
N CYS A 32 -2.85 17.37 20.10
CA CYS A 32 -2.84 17.11 21.53
C CYS A 32 -3.72 15.90 21.86
N LYS A 33 -3.29 15.09 22.84
CA LYS A 33 -4.12 14.01 23.40
C LYS A 33 -5.03 14.59 24.48
N GLU A 34 -6.28 14.15 24.53
CA GLU A 34 -7.27 14.71 25.45
C GLU A 34 -6.84 14.60 26.92
N GLU A 35 -6.22 13.49 27.31
CA GLU A 35 -5.64 13.27 28.65
C GLU A 35 -4.62 14.35 29.09
N LYS A 36 -3.99 15.03 28.12
CA LYS A 36 -2.99 16.09 28.36
C LYS A 36 -3.58 17.50 28.36
N MET A 37 -4.86 17.66 28.04
CA MET A 37 -5.52 18.97 27.95
C MET A 37 -5.90 19.54 29.32
N GLY A 38 -5.94 18.72 30.38
CA GLY A 38 -6.48 19.11 31.68
C GLY A 38 -8.00 19.32 31.64
N ALA A 39 -8.70 19.08 32.76
CA ALA A 39 -10.14 19.29 32.82
C ALA A 39 -10.46 20.81 32.76
N SER A 40 -11.12 21.27 31.70
CA SER A 40 -11.72 22.61 31.66
C SER A 40 -13.23 22.51 31.85
N PRO A 41 -13.78 23.00 32.98
CA PRO A 41 -15.24 23.07 33.20
C PRO A 41 -15.99 23.88 32.14
N VAL A 42 -15.29 24.76 31.40
CA VAL A 42 -15.83 25.58 30.31
C VAL A 42 -16.12 24.74 29.05
N MET A 43 -15.45 23.60 28.86
CA MET A 43 -15.65 22.72 27.70
C MET A 43 -17.01 22.02 27.68
N MET A 44 -17.63 21.75 28.84
CA MET A 44 -18.92 21.05 28.91
C MET A 44 -20.13 21.98 28.75
N ALA A 45 -20.00 23.27 29.05
CA ALA A 45 -21.13 24.19 29.13
C ALA A 45 -21.50 24.90 27.81
N MET A 46 -20.60 24.90 26.80
CA MET A 46 -20.75 25.74 25.60
C MET A 46 -20.95 24.96 24.28
N GLY A 47 -20.93 23.62 24.27
CA GLY A 47 -21.04 22.84 23.02
C GLY A 47 -19.96 23.14 21.98
N ILE A 48 -18.91 23.86 22.38
CA ILE A 48 -17.72 24.22 21.62
C ILE A 48 -16.52 23.86 22.50
N PRO A 49 -15.53 23.10 22.02
CA PRO A 49 -14.32 22.88 22.78
C PRO A 49 -13.51 24.19 22.83
N VAL A 50 -13.61 24.92 23.96
CA VAL A 50 -12.60 25.94 24.33
C VAL A 50 -11.34 25.18 24.70
N LEU A 51 -10.46 24.98 23.70
CA LEU A 51 -9.24 24.20 23.86
C LEU A 51 -8.20 24.98 24.67
N PRO A 52 -7.45 24.32 25.56
CA PRO A 52 -6.43 24.96 26.38
C PRO A 52 -5.33 25.59 25.51
N ALA A 53 -4.74 26.68 26.00
CA ALA A 53 -3.64 27.37 25.33
C ALA A 53 -2.32 26.56 25.33
N ALA A 54 -2.16 25.61 26.25
CA ALA A 54 -0.96 24.80 26.42
C ALA A 54 -1.22 23.33 26.03
N GLY A 55 -0.16 22.57 25.72
CA GLY A 55 -0.22 21.13 25.43
C GLY A 55 -0.28 20.74 23.95
N TRP A 56 -0.36 21.72 23.03
CA TRP A 56 -0.35 21.50 21.58
C TRP A 56 1.06 21.30 21.04
N GLN A 57 1.25 20.22 20.28
CA GLN A 57 2.49 19.90 19.57
C GLN A 57 2.33 20.26 18.09
N SER A 58 3.35 20.90 17.50
CA SER A 58 3.33 21.15 16.05
C SER A 58 3.65 19.86 15.28
N VAL A 59 2.76 19.51 14.34
CA VAL A 59 2.86 18.29 13.55
C VAL A 59 2.55 18.58 12.08
N ASN A 60 3.02 17.70 11.20
CA ASN A 60 2.56 17.62 9.82
C ASN A 60 1.85 16.28 9.65
N LEU A 61 0.92 16.23 8.71
CA LEU A 61 0.24 15.02 8.30
C LEU A 61 0.97 14.37 7.12
N PRO A 62 0.84 13.05 6.91
CA PRO A 62 0.27 12.05 7.82
C PRO A 62 0.88 12.03 9.22
N HIS A 63 0.05 11.81 10.26
CA HIS A 63 0.46 11.81 11.66
C HIS A 63 -0.21 10.70 12.46
N THR A 64 0.56 10.01 13.29
CA THR A 64 0.05 9.07 14.31
C THR A 64 -0.12 9.79 15.65
N ALA A 65 -1.20 9.51 16.37
CA ALA A 65 -1.41 10.09 17.70
C ALA A 65 -0.40 9.60 18.75
N HIS A 66 0.20 8.42 18.55
CA HIS A 66 1.18 7.82 19.45
C HIS A 66 2.32 7.16 18.66
N LEU A 67 3.57 7.37 19.09
CA LEU A 67 4.70 6.59 18.58
C LEU A 67 4.79 5.31 19.40
N GLU A 68 4.37 4.20 18.81
CA GLU A 68 4.34 2.90 19.46
C GLU A 68 5.76 2.34 19.66
N PRO A 69 5.99 1.39 20.59
CA PRO A 69 7.21 0.60 20.59
C PRO A 69 7.30 -0.26 19.31
N GLN A 70 8.48 -0.83 19.02
CA GLN A 70 8.65 -1.71 17.86
C GLN A 70 7.77 -2.97 17.95
N VAL A 71 7.70 -3.55 19.14
CA VAL A 71 6.79 -4.65 19.50
C VAL A 71 5.70 -4.07 20.38
N ILE A 72 4.47 -4.09 19.88
CA ILE A 72 3.32 -3.50 20.56
C ILE A 72 2.72 -4.54 21.49
N LYS A 73 2.79 -4.27 22.79
CA LYS A 73 2.08 -5.04 23.81
C LYS A 73 0.72 -4.42 24.12
N ASP A 74 0.70 -3.11 24.34
CA ASP A 74 -0.47 -2.33 24.71
C ASP A 74 -0.51 -1.11 23.79
N GLN A 75 -1.30 -1.16 22.71
CA GLN A 75 -1.45 -0.02 21.81
C GLN A 75 -2.12 1.16 22.52
N TRP A 76 -1.73 2.38 22.19
CA TRP A 76 -2.45 3.55 22.68
C TRP A 76 -3.85 3.66 22.06
N VAL A 77 -4.85 3.79 22.94
CA VAL A 77 -6.25 3.98 22.60
C VAL A 77 -6.79 5.16 23.40
N GLY A 78 -7.53 6.06 22.75
CA GLY A 78 -8.18 7.18 23.41
C GLY A 78 -8.61 8.30 22.46
N VAL A 79 -8.84 9.46 23.05
CA VAL A 79 -9.26 10.66 22.31
C VAL A 79 -8.06 11.55 22.03
N SER A 80 -7.97 12.02 20.79
CA SER A 80 -7.01 13.02 20.37
C SER A 80 -7.64 14.15 19.58
N TRP A 81 -6.96 15.28 19.55
CA TRP A 81 -7.43 16.51 18.93
C TRP A 81 -6.36 17.07 18.00
N TYR A 82 -6.82 17.54 16.86
CA TYR A 82 -6.02 18.28 15.89
C TYR A 82 -6.62 19.66 15.69
N ARG A 83 -5.75 20.66 15.57
CA ARG A 83 -6.11 22.06 15.33
C ARG A 83 -5.29 22.62 14.18
N LYS A 84 -5.93 23.40 13.32
CA LYS A 84 -5.24 24.17 12.29
C LYS A 84 -5.84 25.55 12.15
N ASP A 85 -4.96 26.53 12.31
CA ASP A 85 -5.27 27.92 11.97
C ASP A 85 -4.89 28.18 10.52
N PHE A 86 -5.79 28.81 9.78
CA PHE A 86 -5.53 29.18 8.40
C PHE A 86 -6.34 30.40 7.97
N THR A 87 -5.78 31.15 7.03
CA THR A 87 -6.48 32.27 6.40
C THR A 87 -7.14 31.79 5.12
N ALA A 88 -8.44 32.03 4.98
CA ALA A 88 -9.13 31.82 3.71
C ALA A 88 -8.63 32.83 2.69
N LYS A 89 -8.19 32.37 1.52
CA LYS A 89 -7.77 33.30 0.46
C LYS A 89 -8.99 34.01 -0.11
N LYS A 90 -8.85 35.31 -0.42
CA LYS A 90 -9.94 36.11 -1.03
C LYS A 90 -10.52 35.48 -2.29
N GLU A 91 -9.70 34.76 -3.06
CA GLU A 91 -10.08 34.04 -4.29
C GLU A 91 -11.04 32.86 -4.05
N TRP A 92 -11.16 32.37 -2.80
CA TRP A 92 -12.09 31.32 -2.41
C TRP A 92 -13.50 31.86 -2.09
N ARG A 93 -13.66 33.19 -2.03
CA ARG A 93 -14.97 33.80 -1.78
C ARG A 93 -15.92 33.43 -2.92
N ASN A 94 -17.13 32.99 -2.57
CA ASN A 94 -18.14 32.49 -3.52
C ASN A 94 -17.66 31.28 -4.35
N LYS A 95 -16.74 30.48 -3.80
CA LYS A 95 -16.35 29.16 -4.35
C LYS A 95 -16.93 28.06 -3.47
N GLN A 96 -17.02 26.87 -4.04
CA GLN A 96 -17.23 25.64 -3.28
C GLN A 96 -15.87 25.20 -2.72
N VAL A 97 -15.75 25.12 -1.40
CA VAL A 97 -14.48 24.77 -0.74
C VAL A 97 -14.71 23.51 0.07
N PHE A 98 -14.11 22.40 -0.37
CA PHE A 98 -14.22 21.13 0.31
C PHE A 98 -12.94 20.81 1.08
N LEU A 99 -13.09 20.34 2.31
CA LEU A 99 -12.03 19.73 3.08
C LEU A 99 -12.15 18.21 2.92
N GLN A 100 -11.11 17.58 2.38
CA GLN A 100 -11.07 16.14 2.10
C GLN A 100 -10.00 15.48 2.97
N PHE A 101 -10.39 14.44 3.71
CA PHE A 101 -9.51 13.56 4.47
C PHE A 101 -9.43 12.21 3.75
N GLU A 102 -8.22 11.70 3.51
CA GLU A 102 -8.02 10.38 2.90
C GLU A 102 -8.16 9.20 3.89
N GLY A 103 -8.11 9.51 5.19
CA GLY A 103 -8.29 8.56 6.29
C GLY A 103 -7.87 9.17 7.63
N ALA A 104 -8.69 8.95 8.66
CA ALA A 104 -8.42 9.38 10.02
C ALA A 104 -9.01 8.35 11.00
N MET A 105 -8.19 7.80 11.90
CA MET A 105 -8.59 6.66 12.73
C MET A 105 -9.13 7.13 14.10
N GLN A 106 -10.36 6.78 14.53
CA GLN A 106 -11.41 6.06 13.80
C GLN A 106 -12.71 6.84 13.65
N THR A 107 -13.25 7.41 14.73
CA THR A 107 -14.40 8.31 14.64
C THR A 107 -13.92 9.75 14.65
N ALA A 108 -14.23 10.50 13.60
CA ALA A 108 -13.77 11.88 13.41
C ALA A 108 -14.93 12.87 13.50
N THR A 109 -14.86 13.81 14.44
CA THR A 109 -15.78 14.96 14.47
C THR A 109 -15.01 16.23 14.09
N VAL A 110 -15.57 17.04 13.19
CA VAL A 110 -14.92 18.21 12.60
C VAL A 110 -15.70 19.48 12.91
N TRP A 111 -15.00 20.49 13.43
CA TRP A 111 -15.54 21.84 13.65
C TRP A 111 -14.74 22.87 12.88
N LEU A 112 -15.43 23.91 12.40
CA LEU A 112 -14.80 25.11 11.85
C LEU A 112 -15.40 26.34 12.53
N ASN A 113 -14.53 27.19 13.08
CA ASN A 113 -14.94 28.44 13.75
C ASN A 113 -16.01 28.21 14.83
N GLY A 114 -15.88 27.11 15.58
CA GLY A 114 -16.82 26.73 16.65
C GLY A 114 -18.08 26.00 16.17
N LYS A 115 -18.35 25.91 14.87
CA LYS A 115 -19.50 25.17 14.33
C LYS A 115 -19.11 23.74 13.98
N GLU A 116 -19.83 22.76 14.53
CA GLU A 116 -19.70 21.35 14.11
C GLU A 116 -20.21 21.19 12.68
N LEU A 117 -19.41 20.53 11.83
CA LEU A 117 -19.72 20.35 10.41
C LEU A 117 -20.02 18.90 10.04
N LEU A 118 -19.36 17.93 10.67
CA LEU A 118 -19.51 16.51 10.37
C LEU A 118 -19.03 15.64 11.55
N THR A 119 -19.72 14.52 11.78
CA THR A 119 -19.15 13.34 12.43
C THR A 119 -19.07 12.21 11.40
N HIS A 120 -17.87 11.65 11.22
CA HIS A 120 -17.58 10.52 10.34
C HIS A 120 -17.17 9.31 11.16
N THR A 121 -17.67 8.14 10.79
CA THR A 121 -17.42 6.87 11.44
C THR A 121 -16.67 5.95 10.49
N GLY A 122 -15.54 5.41 10.94
CA GLY A 122 -14.68 4.55 10.12
C GLY A 122 -13.30 5.19 9.88
N GLY A 123 -12.25 4.37 9.86
CA GLY A 123 -10.88 4.88 9.82
C GLY A 123 -10.18 4.76 8.47
N TYR A 124 -10.69 3.97 7.53
CA TYR A 124 -9.94 3.51 6.36
C TYR A 124 -10.38 4.13 5.04
N LEU A 125 -11.53 4.79 4.98
CA LEU A 125 -12.08 5.36 3.75
C LEU A 125 -12.13 6.89 3.84
N PRO A 126 -12.09 7.57 2.70
CA PRO A 126 -12.04 9.03 2.68
C PRO A 126 -13.40 9.64 3.02
N PHE A 127 -13.38 10.85 3.57
CA PHE A 127 -14.57 11.67 3.73
C PHE A 127 -14.27 13.13 3.39
N SER A 128 -15.30 13.84 2.93
CA SER A 128 -15.19 15.24 2.52
C SER A 128 -16.29 16.07 3.15
N ILE A 129 -16.04 17.36 3.35
CA ILE A 129 -16.99 18.32 3.93
C ILE A 129 -16.94 19.62 3.12
N ASN A 130 -18.08 20.16 2.68
CA ASN A 130 -18.11 21.52 2.12
C ASN A 130 -18.06 22.55 3.26
N ILE A 131 -16.95 23.27 3.35
CA ILE A 131 -16.69 24.25 4.41
C ILE A 131 -16.91 25.70 3.94
N GLY A 132 -17.25 25.92 2.67
CA GLY A 132 -17.25 27.26 2.05
C GLY A 132 -18.10 28.30 2.78
N SER A 133 -19.29 27.92 3.25
CA SER A 133 -20.21 28.81 3.97
C SER A 133 -19.82 29.05 5.44
N ALA A 134 -18.90 28.26 5.99
CA ALA A 134 -18.41 28.37 7.36
C ALA A 134 -17.06 29.13 7.45
N LEU A 135 -16.46 29.49 6.32
CA LEU A 135 -15.22 30.26 6.27
C LEU A 135 -15.43 31.73 6.66
N SER A 136 -14.57 32.22 7.54
CA SER A 136 -14.31 33.65 7.72
C SER A 136 -13.25 34.11 6.72
N PHE A 137 -13.51 35.23 6.05
CA PHE A 137 -12.54 35.87 5.13
C PHE A 137 -11.89 37.11 5.75
N ASP A 138 -12.42 37.57 6.87
CA ASP A 138 -11.99 38.80 7.55
C ASP A 138 -11.17 38.50 8.81
N SER A 139 -11.10 37.22 9.21
CA SER A 139 -10.31 36.72 10.34
C SER A 139 -9.68 35.36 10.05
N SER A 140 -8.78 34.91 10.94
CA SER A 140 -8.25 33.54 10.89
C SER A 140 -9.36 32.52 11.13
N ASN A 141 -9.34 31.43 10.37
CA ASN A 141 -10.21 30.28 10.58
C ASN A 141 -9.54 29.29 11.52
N VAL A 142 -10.32 28.67 12.40
CA VAL A 142 -9.86 27.63 13.31
C VAL A 142 -10.59 26.33 12.98
N LEU A 143 -9.87 25.37 12.41
CA LEU A 143 -10.34 24.01 12.15
C LEU A 143 -9.95 23.11 13.33
N LEU A 144 -10.90 22.37 13.87
CA LEU A 144 -10.70 21.38 14.91
C LEU A 144 -11.18 20.01 14.44
N VAL A 145 -10.42 18.97 14.77
CA VAL A 145 -10.78 17.57 14.50
C VAL A 145 -10.56 16.78 15.77
N LYS A 146 -11.62 16.19 16.32
CA LYS A 146 -11.56 15.19 17.39
C LYS A 146 -11.49 13.82 16.73
N LEU A 147 -10.55 12.98 17.17
CA LEU A 147 -10.49 11.57 16.82
C LEU A 147 -10.67 10.72 18.07
N ASP A 148 -11.49 9.69 17.96
CA ASP A 148 -11.67 8.65 18.97
C ASP A 148 -11.38 7.29 18.33
N ASN A 149 -10.40 6.55 18.86
CA ASN A 149 -10.07 5.19 18.42
C ASN A 149 -10.37 4.12 19.49
N GLN A 150 -11.23 4.43 20.47
CA GLN A 150 -11.71 3.43 21.43
C GLN A 150 -12.46 2.29 20.74
N ASP A 151 -12.33 1.08 21.29
CA ASP A 151 -12.99 -0.12 20.78
C ASP A 151 -14.49 0.12 20.61
N SER A 152 -15.01 -0.13 19.41
CA SER A 152 -16.42 0.00 19.09
C SER A 152 -16.89 -1.18 18.23
N PRO A 153 -17.78 -2.06 18.76
CA PRO A 153 -18.29 -3.20 17.99
C PRO A 153 -19.22 -2.79 16.84
N LEU A 154 -19.56 -1.50 16.75
CA LEU A 154 -20.43 -0.95 15.71
C LEU A 154 -19.65 -0.46 14.50
N VAL A 155 -18.33 -0.28 14.59
CA VAL A 155 -17.52 0.33 13.52
C VAL A 155 -16.55 -0.71 12.97
N PRO A 156 -16.68 -1.13 11.70
CA PRO A 156 -15.76 -2.05 11.07
C PRO A 156 -14.28 -1.63 11.25
N PRO A 157 -13.39 -2.57 11.61
CA PRO A 157 -13.58 -4.03 11.69
C PRO A 157 -14.22 -4.53 12.99
N GLY A 158 -14.51 -3.66 13.97
CA GLY A 158 -15.39 -3.89 15.12
C GLY A 158 -14.87 -4.79 16.23
N LYS A 159 -13.91 -5.68 15.94
CA LYS A 159 -13.31 -6.56 16.93
C LYS A 159 -12.49 -5.73 17.93
N PRO A 160 -12.64 -5.94 19.26
CA PRO A 160 -11.81 -5.26 20.25
C PRO A 160 -10.32 -5.51 20.03
N LEU A 161 -9.48 -4.50 20.26
CA LEU A 161 -8.04 -4.59 20.01
C LEU A 161 -7.39 -5.80 20.71
N LYS A 162 -7.81 -6.09 21.95
CA LYS A 162 -7.30 -7.23 22.73
C LYS A 162 -7.53 -8.61 22.09
N ASP A 163 -8.39 -8.70 21.07
CA ASP A 163 -8.76 -9.94 20.37
C ASP A 163 -8.47 -9.84 18.85
N LEU A 164 -7.90 -8.74 18.36
CA LEU A 164 -7.69 -8.41 16.95
C LEU A 164 -6.24 -8.68 16.51
N ASP A 165 -6.03 -9.42 15.42
CA ASP A 165 -4.69 -9.76 14.88
C ASP A 165 -4.08 -8.63 14.03
N PHE A 166 -4.32 -7.37 14.39
CA PHE A 166 -3.68 -6.16 13.89
C PHE A 166 -4.07 -4.95 14.76
N CYS A 167 -3.47 -3.78 14.50
CA CYS A 167 -3.58 -2.61 15.37
C CYS A 167 -4.43 -1.44 14.79
N TYR A 168 -5.10 -0.68 15.66
CA TYR A 168 -5.89 0.53 15.35
C TYR A 168 -5.07 1.81 15.48
N TYR A 169 -4.11 2.01 14.58
CA TYR A 169 -3.21 3.18 14.62
C TYR A 169 -3.97 4.51 14.52
N SER A 170 -4.10 5.20 15.64
CA SER A 170 -4.82 6.47 15.76
C SER A 170 -4.13 7.63 15.03
N GLY A 171 -4.92 8.63 14.63
CA GLY A 171 -4.43 9.88 14.07
C GLY A 171 -4.98 10.19 12.67
N ILE A 172 -4.66 11.38 12.17
CA ILE A 172 -4.91 11.73 10.76
C ILE A 172 -3.74 11.16 9.94
N TYR A 173 -3.81 9.86 9.72
CA TYR A 173 -2.70 9.04 9.23
C TYR A 173 -2.61 9.00 7.68
N ARG A 174 -3.46 9.74 6.97
CA ARG A 174 -3.37 9.98 5.53
C ARG A 174 -3.48 11.46 5.20
N ASN A 175 -3.35 11.80 3.92
CA ASN A 175 -3.31 13.20 3.51
C ASN A 175 -4.65 13.91 3.72
N VAL A 176 -4.56 15.24 3.86
CA VAL A 176 -5.70 16.15 3.88
C VAL A 176 -5.51 17.17 2.77
N SER A 177 -6.58 17.48 2.04
CA SER A 177 -6.56 18.45 0.94
C SER A 177 -7.75 19.42 1.03
N LEU A 178 -7.54 20.64 0.56
CA LEU A 178 -8.62 21.56 0.22
C LEU A 178 -8.91 21.46 -1.29
N LEU A 179 -10.15 21.23 -1.66
CA LEU A 179 -10.63 21.29 -3.05
C LEU A 179 -11.43 22.58 -3.23
N VAL A 180 -10.86 23.55 -3.94
CA VAL A 180 -11.53 24.82 -4.26
C VAL A 180 -12.09 24.73 -5.67
N LYS A 181 -13.42 24.76 -5.80
CA LYS A 181 -14.17 24.53 -7.04
C LYS A 181 -15.10 25.71 -7.35
N ASN A 182 -15.37 25.93 -8.64
CA ASN A 182 -16.45 26.83 -9.05
C ASN A 182 -17.82 26.19 -8.77
N ASP A 183 -18.90 26.95 -8.89
CA ASP A 183 -20.27 26.46 -8.66
C ASP A 183 -20.70 25.36 -9.63
N LEU A 184 -20.09 25.29 -10.81
CA LEU A 184 -20.28 24.20 -11.75
C LEU A 184 -19.04 23.30 -11.73
N PHE A 185 -19.16 22.10 -11.15
CA PHE A 185 -18.01 21.26 -10.84
C PHE A 185 -18.30 19.75 -10.93
N ILE A 186 -17.24 18.97 -11.13
CA ILE A 186 -17.25 17.50 -11.04
C ILE A 186 -17.32 17.11 -9.56
N THR A 187 -18.32 16.33 -9.15
CA THR A 187 -18.55 16.01 -7.74
C THR A 187 -17.52 15.03 -7.17
N ASP A 188 -17.51 14.84 -5.86
CA ASP A 188 -16.73 13.78 -5.22
C ASP A 188 -17.51 12.46 -5.26
N PRO A 189 -16.90 11.32 -5.63
CA PRO A 189 -17.62 10.05 -5.80
C PRO A 189 -18.13 9.47 -4.48
N VAL A 190 -17.45 9.70 -3.36
CA VAL A 190 -17.84 9.19 -2.05
C VAL A 190 -18.92 10.07 -1.42
N MET A 191 -18.72 11.39 -1.42
CA MET A 191 -19.67 12.36 -0.85
C MET A 191 -21.04 12.34 -1.55
N GLU A 192 -21.06 12.10 -2.87
CA GLU A 192 -22.32 12.12 -3.62
C GLU A 192 -23.27 10.99 -3.22
N ALA A 193 -22.74 9.88 -2.71
CA ALA A 193 -23.50 8.75 -2.19
C ALA A 193 -24.50 8.10 -3.19
N ILE A 194 -24.22 8.16 -4.50
CA ILE A 194 -25.07 7.58 -5.55
C ILE A 194 -24.39 6.33 -6.16
N PRO A 195 -25.08 5.18 -6.26
CA PRO A 195 -24.55 3.99 -6.91
C PRO A 195 -24.08 4.24 -8.34
N ALA A 196 -22.86 3.80 -8.67
CA ALA A 196 -22.22 4.03 -9.96
C ALA A 196 -22.21 5.51 -10.39
N GLY A 197 -22.30 6.41 -9.40
CA GLY A 197 -22.44 7.86 -9.54
C GLY A 197 -21.29 8.62 -8.90
N GLY A 198 -21.40 9.95 -8.91
CA GLY A 198 -20.40 10.89 -8.39
C GLY A 198 -19.08 10.89 -9.16
N GLY A 199 -18.35 12.01 -9.16
CA GLY A 199 -17.03 12.13 -9.78
C GLY A 199 -16.90 11.61 -11.20
N LEU A 200 -15.80 10.91 -11.47
CA LEU A 200 -15.53 10.21 -12.73
C LEU A 200 -15.69 8.70 -12.52
N HIS A 201 -16.32 8.03 -13.48
CA HIS A 201 -16.37 6.56 -13.57
C HIS A 201 -15.96 6.15 -14.98
N VAL A 202 -14.89 5.38 -15.11
CA VAL A 202 -14.30 4.97 -16.38
C VAL A 202 -14.40 3.46 -16.55
N TRP A 203 -14.85 3.01 -17.72
CA TRP A 203 -14.85 1.60 -18.07
C TRP A 203 -14.58 1.37 -19.56
N TYR A 204 -14.36 0.10 -19.93
CA TYR A 204 -13.86 -0.28 -21.24
C TYR A 204 -14.78 -1.32 -21.90
N PRO A 205 -15.84 -0.89 -22.60
CA PRO A 205 -16.78 -1.81 -23.25
C PRO A 205 -16.12 -2.76 -24.25
N HIS A 206 -15.07 -2.30 -24.93
CA HIS A 206 -14.31 -3.09 -25.87
C HIS A 206 -12.81 -2.83 -25.73
N VAL A 207 -12.01 -3.90 -25.61
CA VAL A 207 -10.55 -3.83 -25.57
C VAL A 207 -9.97 -4.94 -26.43
N SER A 208 -9.20 -4.56 -27.45
CA SER A 208 -8.38 -5.44 -28.28
C SER A 208 -6.99 -4.83 -28.50
N ALA A 209 -6.12 -5.55 -29.21
CA ALA A 209 -4.81 -5.01 -29.60
C ALA A 209 -4.92 -3.89 -30.66
N ARG A 210 -6.03 -3.80 -31.39
CA ARG A 210 -6.23 -2.84 -32.50
C ARG A 210 -7.06 -1.63 -32.10
N GLN A 211 -7.96 -1.80 -31.15
CA GLN A 211 -8.87 -0.74 -30.75
C GLN A 211 -9.31 -0.92 -29.30
N ALA A 212 -9.50 0.19 -28.60
CA ALA A 212 -10.23 0.23 -27.33
C ALA A 212 -11.28 1.34 -27.34
N GLU A 213 -12.46 1.00 -26.86
CA GLU A 213 -13.49 1.96 -26.49
C GLU A 213 -13.38 2.26 -24.99
N ILE A 214 -13.43 3.54 -24.66
CA ILE A 214 -13.45 4.02 -23.27
C ILE A 214 -14.71 4.83 -23.09
N GLN A 215 -15.50 4.48 -22.07
CA GLN A 215 -16.64 5.29 -21.63
C GLN A 215 -16.29 5.98 -20.33
N VAL A 216 -16.63 7.27 -20.25
CA VAL A 216 -16.36 8.13 -19.10
C VAL A 216 -17.66 8.77 -18.66
N ALA A 217 -18.26 8.24 -17.59
CA ALA A 217 -19.31 8.96 -16.90
C ALA A 217 -18.71 10.07 -16.04
N THR A 218 -19.22 11.28 -16.22
CA THR A 218 -18.83 12.49 -15.50
C THR A 218 -20.05 13.04 -14.78
N HIS A 219 -19.99 13.09 -13.45
CA HIS A 219 -21.08 13.61 -12.62
C HIS A 219 -20.82 15.07 -12.26
N ILE A 220 -21.69 15.96 -12.74
CA ILE A 220 -21.54 17.42 -12.59
C ILE A 220 -22.66 17.97 -11.73
N ARG A 221 -22.31 18.86 -10.80
CA ARG A 221 -23.28 19.64 -10.00
C ARG A 221 -23.21 21.11 -10.36
N ASN A 222 -24.38 21.75 -10.37
CA ASN A 222 -24.51 23.21 -10.35
C ASN A 222 -24.96 23.67 -8.95
N ALA A 223 -24.01 24.10 -8.12
CA ALA A 223 -24.29 24.67 -6.79
C ALA A 223 -24.59 26.19 -6.84
N GLY A 224 -24.61 26.79 -8.02
CA GLY A 224 -24.91 28.21 -8.20
C GLY A 224 -26.40 28.50 -8.13
N SER A 225 -26.75 29.78 -8.02
CA SER A 225 -28.15 30.25 -7.95
C SER A 225 -28.86 30.37 -9.30
N GLN A 226 -28.15 30.14 -10.41
CA GLN A 226 -28.67 30.32 -11.77
C GLN A 226 -28.49 29.05 -12.59
N ARG A 227 -29.38 28.86 -13.58
CA ARG A 227 -29.23 27.82 -14.59
C ARG A 227 -27.91 28.01 -15.33
N SER A 228 -27.18 26.92 -15.52
CA SER A 228 -25.87 26.93 -16.17
C SER A 228 -25.91 26.13 -17.47
N SER A 229 -25.66 26.78 -18.61
CA SER A 229 -25.31 26.10 -19.86
C SER A 229 -23.80 25.85 -19.91
N TYR A 230 -23.38 24.66 -20.31
CA TYR A 230 -21.98 24.25 -20.29
C TYR A 230 -21.64 23.20 -21.36
N ALA A 231 -20.35 22.91 -21.48
CA ALA A 231 -19.80 21.83 -22.28
C ALA A 231 -18.84 20.98 -21.46
N LEU A 232 -18.74 19.70 -21.82
CA LEU A 232 -17.74 18.77 -21.33
C LEU A 232 -16.72 18.47 -22.42
N GLN A 233 -15.45 18.38 -22.04
CA GLN A 233 -14.35 17.94 -22.91
C GLN A 233 -13.57 16.84 -22.21
N TRP A 234 -13.41 15.71 -22.88
CA TRP A 234 -12.59 14.58 -22.44
C TRP A 234 -11.36 14.49 -23.33
N GLN A 235 -10.19 14.37 -22.72
CA GLN A 235 -8.92 14.19 -23.43
C GLN A 235 -8.16 13.05 -22.77
N LEU A 236 -7.73 12.08 -23.57
CA LEU A 236 -6.83 11.02 -23.14
C LEU A 236 -5.41 11.36 -23.59
N LEU A 237 -4.49 11.46 -22.63
CA LEU A 237 -3.09 11.77 -22.87
C LEU A 237 -2.24 10.53 -22.62
N ASP A 238 -1.29 10.24 -23.51
CA ASP A 238 -0.28 9.21 -23.27
C ASP A 238 0.78 9.67 -22.24
N LYS A 239 1.73 8.79 -21.93
CA LYS A 239 2.86 9.09 -21.02
C LYS A 239 3.79 10.22 -21.50
N GLN A 240 3.71 10.65 -22.76
CA GLN A 240 4.44 11.82 -23.29
C GLN A 240 3.60 13.11 -23.20
N GLY A 241 2.35 13.04 -22.73
CA GLY A 241 1.41 14.15 -22.70
C GLY A 241 0.74 14.43 -24.04
N ARG A 242 0.85 13.53 -25.03
CA ARG A 242 0.20 13.68 -26.34
C ARG A 242 -1.25 13.23 -26.24
N ILE A 243 -2.17 14.01 -26.81
CA ILE A 243 -3.59 13.63 -26.88
C ILE A 243 -3.75 12.51 -27.90
N VAL A 244 -4.13 11.32 -27.43
CA VAL A 244 -4.36 10.12 -28.27
C VAL A 244 -5.84 9.89 -28.57
N ALA A 245 -6.74 10.44 -27.76
CA ALA A 245 -8.18 10.44 -28.02
C ALA A 245 -8.84 11.67 -27.37
N LYS A 246 -9.95 12.14 -27.94
CA LYS A 246 -10.73 13.25 -27.40
C LYS A 246 -12.20 13.10 -27.73
N ALA A 247 -13.05 13.64 -26.87
CA ALA A 247 -14.49 13.77 -27.07
C ALA A 247 -14.98 15.09 -26.47
N ALA A 248 -16.12 15.58 -26.94
CA ALA A 248 -16.75 16.75 -26.36
C ALA A 248 -18.28 16.69 -26.50
N LYS A 249 -18.99 17.28 -25.56
CA LYS A 249 -20.45 17.45 -25.61
C LYS A 249 -20.79 18.86 -25.16
N ALA A 250 -21.52 19.60 -25.98
CA ALA A 250 -21.93 20.99 -25.72
C ALA A 250 -23.45 21.09 -25.59
N GLY A 251 -23.94 22.27 -25.17
CA GLY A 251 -25.38 22.52 -24.99
C GLY A 251 -25.99 21.76 -23.81
N LEU A 252 -25.17 21.35 -22.84
CA LEU A 252 -25.66 20.75 -21.61
C LEU A 252 -26.20 21.86 -20.70
N GLU A 253 -27.26 21.58 -19.97
CA GLU A 253 -27.83 22.51 -19.01
C GLU A 253 -28.03 21.83 -17.65
N LEU A 254 -27.90 22.62 -16.59
CA LEU A 254 -28.24 22.22 -15.22
C LEU A 254 -28.96 23.36 -14.52
N ALA A 255 -30.10 23.06 -13.90
CA ALA A 255 -30.79 23.99 -13.01
C ALA A 255 -29.95 24.22 -11.72
N PRO A 256 -30.25 25.29 -10.95
CA PRO A 256 -29.67 25.48 -9.61
C PRO A 256 -29.89 24.25 -8.72
N GLY A 257 -28.84 23.79 -8.03
CA GLY A 257 -28.87 22.63 -7.12
C GLY A 257 -28.82 21.26 -7.81
N GLU A 258 -29.10 21.19 -9.10
CA GLU A 258 -29.16 19.95 -9.87
C GLU A 258 -27.77 19.33 -10.05
N ALA A 259 -27.73 18.00 -10.13
CA ALA A 259 -26.57 17.25 -10.59
C ALA A 259 -26.97 16.20 -11.64
N LEU A 260 -26.11 15.99 -12.63
CA LEU A 260 -26.37 15.07 -13.74
C LEU A 260 -25.11 14.28 -14.12
N LYS A 261 -25.32 13.01 -14.43
CA LYS A 261 -24.32 12.12 -15.05
C LYS A 261 -24.36 12.27 -16.57
N THR A 262 -23.22 12.62 -17.18
CA THR A 262 -23.05 12.64 -18.64
C THR A 262 -21.94 11.68 -19.06
N ILE A 263 -22.17 10.86 -20.09
CA ILE A 263 -21.20 9.90 -20.61
C ILE A 263 -20.53 10.45 -21.86
N GLY A 264 -19.20 10.47 -21.88
CA GLY A 264 -18.38 10.65 -23.07
C GLY A 264 -17.78 9.33 -23.54
N GLN A 265 -17.60 9.17 -24.84
CA GLN A 265 -16.98 7.98 -25.46
C GLN A 265 -15.70 8.40 -26.18
N LEU A 266 -14.60 7.71 -25.88
CA LEU A 266 -13.30 7.89 -26.52
C LEU A 266 -12.94 6.59 -27.26
N GLN A 267 -12.39 6.74 -28.47
CA GLN A 267 -11.86 5.62 -29.25
C GLN A 267 -10.35 5.76 -29.37
N VAL A 268 -9.62 4.70 -29.05
CA VAL A 268 -8.15 4.64 -29.13
C VAL A 268 -7.76 3.54 -30.11
N ASN A 269 -7.03 3.88 -31.15
CA ASN A 269 -6.45 2.92 -32.09
C ASN A 269 -5.09 2.43 -31.58
N ASP A 270 -4.81 1.14 -31.79
CA ASP A 270 -3.61 0.42 -31.34
C ASP A 270 -3.21 0.77 -29.88
N PRO A 271 -4.12 0.58 -28.91
CA PRO A 271 -3.93 1.02 -27.53
C PRO A 271 -2.75 0.30 -26.85
N GLN A 272 -1.96 1.03 -26.08
CA GLN A 272 -1.00 0.44 -25.15
C GLN A 272 -1.77 -0.04 -23.92
N ARG A 273 -2.09 -1.34 -23.90
CA ARG A 273 -2.90 -1.95 -22.84
C ARG A 273 -2.11 -2.07 -21.54
N TRP A 274 -2.82 -1.92 -20.42
CA TRP A 274 -2.27 -2.20 -19.09
C TRP A 274 -2.25 -3.71 -18.86
N TYR A 275 -1.13 -4.22 -18.35
CA TYR A 275 -0.92 -5.60 -17.93
C TYR A 275 0.11 -5.59 -16.78
N PRO A 276 0.11 -6.53 -15.82
CA PRO A 276 1.05 -6.51 -14.69
C PRO A 276 2.52 -6.39 -15.09
N ASP A 277 2.83 -6.88 -16.27
CA ASP A 277 4.17 -6.97 -16.82
C ASP A 277 4.47 -5.91 -17.89
N SER A 278 3.49 -5.05 -18.16
CA SER A 278 3.52 -3.89 -19.07
C SER A 278 2.45 -2.87 -18.64
N PRO A 279 2.63 -2.19 -17.48
CA PRO A 279 1.59 -1.38 -16.85
C PRO A 279 1.42 -0.01 -17.53
N ASN A 280 0.96 0.00 -18.77
CA ASN A 280 0.75 1.23 -19.53
C ASN A 280 -0.40 2.05 -18.93
N LEU A 281 -0.10 3.29 -18.54
CA LEU A 281 -1.07 4.25 -18.02
C LEU A 281 -1.23 5.46 -18.95
N TYR A 282 -2.45 5.97 -18.99
CA TYR A 282 -2.83 7.22 -19.64
C TYR A 282 -3.30 8.21 -18.58
N THR A 283 -3.29 9.50 -18.92
CA THR A 283 -3.97 10.53 -18.13
C THR A 283 -5.28 10.92 -18.82
N LEU A 284 -6.41 10.64 -18.18
CA LEU A 284 -7.71 11.12 -18.59
C LEU A 284 -7.96 12.48 -17.95
N LYS A 285 -8.07 13.52 -18.78
CA LYS A 285 -8.37 14.89 -18.37
C LYS A 285 -9.79 15.26 -18.81
N VAL A 286 -10.61 15.69 -17.85
CA VAL A 286 -12.02 16.06 -18.06
C VAL A 286 -12.22 17.51 -17.66
N GLN A 287 -12.69 18.34 -18.59
CA GLN A 287 -12.94 19.76 -18.37
C GLN A 287 -14.43 20.09 -18.47
N VAL A 288 -14.91 20.89 -17.53
CA VAL A 288 -16.24 21.54 -17.55
C VAL A 288 -16.05 22.98 -18.01
N ARG A 289 -16.75 23.41 -19.06
CA ARG A 289 -16.51 24.73 -19.69
C ARG A 289 -17.80 25.52 -19.88
N LYS A 290 -17.72 26.83 -19.65
CA LYS A 290 -18.71 27.83 -20.07
C LYS A 290 -18.09 28.69 -21.17
N GLY A 291 -18.46 28.45 -22.42
CA GLY A 291 -17.76 29.04 -23.57
C GLY A 291 -16.27 28.67 -23.56
N THR A 292 -15.39 29.67 -23.54
CA THR A 292 -13.93 29.47 -23.49
C THR A 292 -13.39 29.25 -22.08
N VAL A 293 -14.18 29.52 -21.03
CA VAL A 293 -13.73 29.51 -19.63
C VAL A 293 -13.91 28.11 -19.02
N VAL A 294 -12.83 27.52 -18.52
CA VAL A 294 -12.86 26.27 -17.75
C VAL A 294 -13.38 26.55 -16.34
N GLN A 295 -14.51 25.92 -15.99
CA GLN A 295 -15.13 25.99 -14.67
C GLN A 295 -14.53 24.96 -13.71
N ASP A 296 -14.28 23.74 -14.18
CA ASP A 296 -13.62 22.71 -13.38
C ASP A 296 -12.78 21.81 -14.28
N GLU A 297 -11.76 21.20 -13.71
CA GLU A 297 -10.99 20.14 -14.34
C GLU A 297 -10.61 19.07 -13.32
N GLN A 298 -10.77 17.81 -13.74
CA GLN A 298 -10.20 16.67 -13.03
C GLN A 298 -9.33 15.87 -13.99
N SER A 299 -8.17 15.44 -13.50
CA SER A 299 -7.28 14.49 -14.18
C SER A 299 -7.11 13.25 -13.32
N ILE A 300 -7.27 12.08 -13.92
CA ILE A 300 -7.01 10.78 -13.26
C ILE A 300 -6.12 9.93 -14.17
N ARG A 301 -5.33 9.05 -13.56
CA ARG A 301 -4.60 8.02 -14.31
C ARG A 301 -5.52 6.84 -14.56
N ILE A 302 -5.46 6.26 -15.75
CA ILE A 302 -6.24 5.08 -16.11
C ILE A 302 -5.38 4.10 -16.91
N GLY A 303 -5.65 2.80 -16.77
CA GLY A 303 -5.04 1.75 -17.59
C GLY A 303 -6.10 1.05 -18.44
N ILE A 304 -5.90 0.99 -19.76
CA ILE A 304 -6.84 0.31 -20.67
C ILE A 304 -6.63 -1.20 -20.53
N ARG A 305 -7.61 -1.88 -19.92
CA ARG A 305 -7.58 -3.34 -19.72
C ARG A 305 -8.99 -3.92 -19.63
N LYS A 306 -9.09 -5.22 -19.87
CA LYS A 306 -10.26 -6.02 -19.50
C LYS A 306 -9.88 -7.18 -18.59
N PHE A 307 -10.74 -7.43 -17.61
CA PHE A 307 -10.70 -8.61 -16.75
C PHE A 307 -11.87 -9.51 -17.10
N ASP A 308 -11.65 -10.81 -17.04
CA ASP A 308 -12.67 -11.82 -17.30
C ASP A 308 -12.41 -13.04 -16.41
N LEU A 309 -13.49 -13.67 -15.95
CA LEU A 309 -13.44 -14.90 -15.16
C LEU A 309 -14.31 -15.92 -15.88
N ARG A 310 -13.66 -16.91 -16.51
CA ARG A 310 -14.34 -17.95 -17.28
C ARG A 310 -13.56 -19.24 -17.21
N ASP A 311 -14.26 -20.36 -17.28
CA ASP A 311 -13.67 -21.71 -17.29
C ASP A 311 -12.71 -21.96 -16.11
N GLY A 312 -13.02 -21.37 -14.94
CA GLY A 312 -12.21 -21.46 -13.73
C GLY A 312 -10.86 -20.72 -13.78
N GLN A 313 -10.67 -19.81 -14.73
CA GLN A 313 -9.43 -19.03 -14.91
C GLN A 313 -9.69 -17.53 -14.97
N PHE A 314 -8.74 -16.76 -14.46
CA PHE A 314 -8.75 -15.31 -14.55
C PHE A 314 -7.94 -14.85 -15.76
N TYR A 315 -8.50 -13.96 -16.56
CA TYR A 315 -7.89 -13.42 -17.76
C TYR A 315 -7.64 -11.92 -17.63
N VAL A 316 -6.49 -11.48 -18.10
CA VAL A 316 -6.20 -10.06 -18.37
C VAL A 316 -5.94 -9.92 -19.86
N ASN A 317 -6.74 -9.11 -20.56
CA ASN A 317 -6.60 -8.87 -22.00
C ASN A 317 -6.60 -10.17 -22.85
N ASP A 318 -7.52 -11.10 -22.56
CA ASP A 318 -7.66 -12.44 -23.18
C ASP A 318 -6.52 -13.41 -22.91
N GLN A 319 -5.59 -13.10 -22.00
CA GLN A 319 -4.52 -14.01 -21.61
C GLN A 319 -4.77 -14.50 -20.18
N PRO A 320 -4.76 -15.83 -19.94
CA PRO A 320 -4.91 -16.36 -18.60
C PRO A 320 -3.71 -15.93 -17.75
N ILE A 321 -3.96 -15.65 -16.47
CA ILE A 321 -2.91 -15.30 -15.52
C ILE A 321 -3.10 -16.12 -14.24
N LEU A 322 -1.99 -16.68 -13.77
CA LEU A 322 -1.91 -17.28 -12.45
C LEU A 322 -1.44 -16.21 -11.46
N PHE A 323 -2.19 -16.03 -10.37
CA PHE A 323 -1.80 -15.11 -9.31
C PHE A 323 -0.66 -15.68 -8.48
N ARG A 324 0.44 -14.94 -8.45
CA ARG A 324 1.51 -15.08 -7.46
C ARG A 324 1.35 -13.88 -6.53
N GLY A 325 0.63 -14.10 -5.46
CA GLY A 325 0.15 -13.06 -4.57
C GLY A 325 0.89 -12.99 -3.24
N THR A 326 0.65 -11.91 -2.53
CA THR A 326 1.03 -11.73 -1.13
C THR A 326 -0.02 -10.90 -0.40
N ASN A 327 -0.02 -10.95 0.93
CA ASN A 327 -0.83 -10.11 1.80
C ASN A 327 -0.01 -8.92 2.32
N ARG A 328 -0.67 -7.80 2.63
CA ARG A 328 -0.01 -6.62 3.19
C ARG A 328 -0.85 -6.01 4.30
N HIS A 329 -0.26 -5.85 5.49
CA HIS A 329 -0.59 -4.76 6.40
C HIS A 329 0.33 -3.55 6.13
N GLN A 330 -0.21 -2.34 6.25
CA GLN A 330 0.45 -1.13 5.75
C GLN A 330 1.43 -0.47 6.73
N GLU A 331 1.66 -1.04 7.91
CA GLU A 331 2.35 -0.34 9.01
C GLU A 331 3.87 -0.25 8.85
N TYR A 332 4.48 0.82 9.34
CA TYR A 332 5.91 0.90 9.68
C TYR A 332 6.08 0.86 11.21
N PRO A 333 7.23 0.38 11.73
CA PRO A 333 7.45 0.38 13.17
C PRO A 333 7.38 1.80 13.73
N TYR A 334 6.92 1.94 14.98
CA TYR A 334 6.71 3.20 15.70
C TYR A 334 5.60 4.11 15.17
N ILE A 335 5.52 4.35 13.85
CA ILE A 335 4.56 5.29 13.25
C ILE A 335 3.26 4.64 12.79
N GLY A 336 3.19 3.31 12.79
CA GLY A 336 2.01 2.57 12.37
C GLY A 336 1.60 2.90 10.94
N ASN A 337 0.33 3.26 10.76
CA ASN A 337 -0.25 3.56 9.45
C ASN A 337 0.11 4.96 8.90
N ALA A 338 0.76 5.85 9.66
CA ALA A 338 1.03 7.24 9.28
C ALA A 338 2.16 7.37 8.24
N LEU A 339 1.97 6.76 7.09
CA LEU A 339 2.95 6.66 6.00
C LEU A 339 2.77 7.77 4.95
N SER A 340 3.89 8.26 4.41
CA SER A 340 3.89 9.11 3.22
C SER A 340 3.52 8.34 1.95
N ASP A 341 3.07 9.04 0.91
CA ASP A 341 2.82 8.46 -0.42
C ASP A 341 4.06 7.75 -0.98
N ASN A 342 5.24 8.31 -0.74
CA ASN A 342 6.49 7.69 -1.15
C ASN A 342 6.74 6.40 -0.37
N ALA A 343 6.50 6.33 0.95
CA ALA A 343 6.61 5.08 1.70
C ALA A 343 5.65 3.99 1.18
N GLN A 344 4.42 4.36 0.82
CA GLN A 344 3.48 3.44 0.16
C GLN A 344 4.05 2.90 -1.16
N TYR A 345 4.63 3.77 -2.00
CA TYR A 345 5.31 3.35 -3.23
C TYR A 345 6.49 2.40 -2.97
N ARG A 346 7.30 2.66 -1.94
CA ARG A 346 8.46 1.82 -1.59
C ARG A 346 8.05 0.41 -1.20
N ASP A 347 6.90 0.25 -0.53
CA ASP A 347 6.34 -1.07 -0.22
C ASP A 347 5.89 -1.79 -1.51
N ALA A 348 5.18 -1.10 -2.41
CA ALA A 348 4.75 -1.67 -3.69
C ALA A 348 5.94 -2.09 -4.58
N VAL A 349 7.02 -1.31 -4.61
CA VAL A 349 8.26 -1.68 -5.31
C VAL A 349 8.84 -2.98 -4.77
N LYS A 350 8.85 -3.16 -3.44
CA LYS A 350 9.38 -4.38 -2.82
C LYS A 350 8.53 -5.59 -3.15
N ILE A 351 7.20 -5.45 -3.12
CA ILE A 351 6.25 -6.51 -3.51
C ILE A 351 6.51 -6.94 -4.96
N LYS A 352 6.55 -5.98 -5.90
CA LYS A 352 6.85 -6.28 -7.30
C LYS A 352 8.23 -6.92 -7.48
N SER A 353 9.22 -6.42 -6.77
CA SER A 353 10.60 -6.92 -6.83
C SER A 353 10.77 -8.31 -6.24
N ALA A 354 9.86 -8.76 -5.36
CA ALA A 354 9.80 -10.12 -4.83
C ALA A 354 9.22 -11.13 -5.83
N GLY A 355 8.79 -10.70 -7.03
CA GLY A 355 8.26 -11.59 -8.08
C GLY A 355 6.73 -11.73 -8.08
N PHE A 356 6.03 -11.06 -7.17
CA PHE A 356 4.57 -11.06 -7.10
C PHE A 356 3.94 -10.23 -8.23
N ASN A 357 2.76 -10.66 -8.68
CA ASN A 357 1.92 -9.95 -9.64
C ASN A 357 0.57 -9.51 -9.03
N LEU A 358 0.30 -9.89 -7.78
CA LEU A 358 -0.92 -9.56 -7.06
C LEU A 358 -0.60 -9.21 -5.60
N VAL A 359 -1.36 -8.28 -5.02
CA VAL A 359 -1.37 -8.00 -3.59
C VAL A 359 -2.82 -7.99 -3.07
N ARG A 360 -3.08 -8.74 -2.01
CA ARG A 360 -4.34 -8.70 -1.27
C ARG A 360 -4.23 -7.69 -0.14
N LEU A 361 -5.23 -6.80 -0.04
CA LEU A 361 -5.21 -5.66 0.88
C LEU A 361 -5.85 -6.02 2.23
N SER A 362 -5.12 -6.83 2.98
CA SER A 362 -5.56 -7.48 4.22
C SER A 362 -5.72 -6.49 5.39
N HIS A 363 -6.86 -6.40 6.06
CA HIS A 363 -8.22 -6.69 5.56
C HIS A 363 -9.02 -5.40 5.68
N TYR A 364 -8.54 -4.37 4.98
CA TYR A 364 -9.11 -3.02 5.01
C TYR A 364 -8.62 -2.20 3.81
N PRO A 365 -9.36 -1.13 3.43
CA PRO A 365 -8.94 -0.23 2.38
C PRO A 365 -7.60 0.42 2.70
N GLN A 366 -6.61 0.24 1.82
CA GLN A 366 -5.29 0.88 1.96
C GLN A 366 -5.26 2.26 1.29
N ALA A 367 -4.16 2.99 1.45
CA ALA A 367 -4.02 4.37 0.95
C ALA A 367 -4.14 4.43 -0.59
N ASP A 368 -4.77 5.49 -1.10
CA ASP A 368 -4.89 5.77 -2.53
C ASP A 368 -3.51 5.78 -3.22
N ALA A 369 -2.50 6.36 -2.55
CA ALA A 369 -1.11 6.35 -3.01
C ALA A 369 -0.51 4.94 -3.19
N PHE A 370 -0.97 3.93 -2.45
CA PHE A 370 -0.55 2.53 -2.64
C PHE A 370 -1.21 1.92 -3.87
N MET A 371 -2.50 2.20 -4.10
CA MET A 371 -3.23 1.78 -5.31
C MET A 371 -2.61 2.42 -6.56
N ASP A 372 -2.29 3.71 -6.47
CA ASP A 372 -1.53 4.45 -7.47
C ASP A 372 -0.17 3.82 -7.77
N ALA A 373 0.54 3.32 -6.76
CA ALA A 373 1.80 2.61 -6.95
C ALA A 373 1.59 1.25 -7.62
N CYS A 374 0.52 0.52 -7.27
CA CYS A 374 0.17 -0.75 -7.90
C CYS A 374 -0.17 -0.59 -9.39
N ASP A 375 -0.93 0.45 -9.73
CA ASP A 375 -1.21 0.84 -11.12
C ASP A 375 0.07 1.09 -11.91
N GLU A 376 1.02 1.84 -11.33
CA GLU A 376 2.29 2.22 -11.97
C GLU A 376 3.24 1.03 -12.13
N LEU A 377 3.29 0.13 -11.15
CA LEU A 377 4.25 -0.98 -11.10
C LEU A 377 3.71 -2.27 -11.70
N GLY A 378 2.42 -2.33 -12.03
CA GLY A 378 1.80 -3.53 -12.57
C GLY A 378 1.63 -4.61 -11.52
N LEU A 379 0.98 -4.27 -10.42
CA LEU A 379 0.48 -5.20 -9.41
C LEU A 379 -1.05 -5.20 -9.48
N LEU A 380 -1.65 -6.38 -9.64
CA LEU A 380 -3.09 -6.53 -9.41
C LEU A 380 -3.37 -6.39 -7.93
N THR A 381 -4.54 -5.85 -7.59
CA THR A 381 -4.96 -5.65 -6.21
C THR A 381 -6.29 -6.34 -5.95
N ILE A 382 -6.43 -6.90 -4.76
CA ILE A 382 -7.71 -7.32 -4.19
C ILE A 382 -8.04 -6.33 -3.05
N PRO A 383 -8.80 -5.24 -3.32
CA PRO A 383 -9.23 -4.33 -2.27
C PRO A 383 -10.28 -4.99 -1.39
N ALA A 384 -10.16 -4.81 -0.08
CA ALA A 384 -11.04 -5.43 0.91
C ALA A 384 -11.72 -4.39 1.81
N ILE A 385 -12.95 -4.68 2.23
CA ILE A 385 -13.62 -3.93 3.30
C ILE A 385 -12.97 -4.23 4.68
N PRO A 386 -13.11 -3.35 5.69
CA PRO A 386 -12.59 -3.62 7.03
C PRO A 386 -13.28 -4.82 7.68
N GLY A 387 -12.55 -5.88 8.03
CA GLY A 387 -13.12 -6.99 8.81
C GLY A 387 -12.19 -8.17 9.01
N TRP A 388 -12.22 -8.75 10.21
CA TRP A 388 -11.52 -10.00 10.51
C TRP A 388 -12.16 -10.73 11.70
N GLN A 389 -12.59 -11.98 11.48
CA GLN A 389 -13.19 -12.89 12.47
C GLN A 389 -14.24 -12.23 13.39
N PHE A 390 -15.02 -11.28 12.86
CA PHE A 390 -16.00 -10.53 13.64
C PHE A 390 -17.10 -9.98 12.73
N ILE A 391 -18.33 -10.12 13.21
CA ILE A 391 -19.50 -9.42 12.68
C ILE A 391 -20.31 -8.90 13.86
N GLY A 392 -20.73 -7.64 13.78
CA GLY A 392 -21.57 -7.00 14.79
C GLY A 392 -23.07 -7.18 14.53
N ASN A 393 -23.87 -6.28 15.08
CA ASN A 393 -25.31 -6.22 14.86
C ASN A 393 -25.67 -5.51 13.52
N GLU A 394 -26.95 -5.19 13.33
CA GLU A 394 -27.43 -4.48 12.13
C GLU A 394 -26.68 -3.16 11.86
N THR A 395 -26.39 -2.36 12.89
CA THR A 395 -25.65 -1.10 12.73
C THR A 395 -24.24 -1.35 12.18
N PHE A 396 -23.55 -2.39 12.66
CA PHE A 396 -22.25 -2.78 12.10
C PHE A 396 -22.38 -3.18 10.63
N MET A 397 -23.40 -3.99 10.30
CA MET A 397 -23.63 -4.44 8.92
C MET A 397 -23.92 -3.28 7.98
N GLU A 398 -24.73 -2.30 8.41
CA GLU A 398 -24.98 -1.06 7.66
C GLU A 398 -23.70 -0.25 7.43
N HIS A 399 -22.84 -0.09 8.44
CA HIS A 399 -21.55 0.55 8.25
C HIS A 399 -20.65 -0.24 7.28
N ALA A 400 -20.65 -1.57 7.34
CA ALA A 400 -19.90 -2.40 6.39
C ALA A 400 -20.44 -2.26 4.94
N TYR A 401 -21.76 -2.14 4.75
CA TYR A 401 -22.34 -1.85 3.43
C TYR A 401 -21.91 -0.49 2.90
N VAL A 402 -21.87 0.53 3.76
CA VAL A 402 -21.35 1.85 3.42
C VAL A 402 -19.86 1.77 3.05
N ASP A 403 -19.06 1.02 3.80
CA ASP A 403 -17.64 0.80 3.48
C ASP A 403 -17.46 0.14 2.11
N ALA A 404 -18.28 -0.87 1.77
CA ALA A 404 -18.25 -1.52 0.46
C ALA A 404 -18.54 -0.52 -0.69
N GLN A 405 -19.58 0.30 -0.53
CA GLN A 405 -19.94 1.33 -1.51
C GLN A 405 -18.80 2.36 -1.69
N GLN A 406 -18.26 2.86 -0.58
CA GLN A 406 -17.20 3.88 -0.61
C GLN A 406 -15.90 3.33 -1.19
N LEU A 407 -15.51 2.10 -0.82
CA LEU A 407 -14.34 1.41 -1.37
C LEU A 407 -14.44 1.32 -2.90
N MET A 408 -15.57 0.85 -3.43
CA MET A 408 -15.75 0.73 -4.88
C MET A 408 -15.76 2.10 -5.56
N ARG A 409 -16.43 3.10 -4.99
CA ARG A 409 -16.48 4.46 -5.54
C ARG A 409 -15.11 5.12 -5.61
N ARG A 410 -14.27 4.91 -4.59
CA ARG A 410 -12.89 5.40 -4.53
C ARG A 410 -12.02 4.69 -5.57
N ASP A 411 -12.06 3.37 -5.61
CA ASP A 411 -11.05 2.57 -6.32
C ASP A 411 -11.43 2.13 -7.73
N ARG A 412 -12.68 2.31 -8.17
CA ARG A 412 -13.20 1.80 -9.47
C ARG A 412 -12.40 2.21 -10.71
N ASN A 413 -11.64 3.30 -10.62
CA ASN A 413 -10.84 3.79 -11.74
C ASN A 413 -9.38 3.27 -11.74
N HIS A 414 -8.94 2.60 -10.68
CA HIS A 414 -7.61 1.99 -10.65
C HIS A 414 -7.50 0.85 -11.68
N ALA A 415 -6.37 0.84 -12.39
CA ALA A 415 -6.09 -0.20 -13.36
C ALA A 415 -5.89 -1.56 -12.68
N SER A 416 -5.34 -1.56 -11.46
CA SER A 416 -4.96 -2.71 -10.66
C SER A 416 -6.12 -3.42 -9.97
N ALA A 417 -7.24 -2.74 -9.69
CA ALA A 417 -8.37 -3.28 -8.93
C ALA A 417 -9.05 -4.44 -9.69
N ALA A 418 -8.72 -5.67 -9.30
CA ALA A 418 -9.01 -6.87 -10.08
C ALA A 418 -10.20 -7.67 -9.52
N ILE A 419 -10.22 -7.89 -8.21
CA ILE A 419 -11.29 -8.61 -7.50
C ILE A 419 -11.65 -7.82 -6.24
N TRP A 420 -12.93 -7.64 -5.97
CA TRP A 420 -13.42 -6.92 -4.79
C TRP A 420 -13.73 -7.89 -3.67
N GLU A 421 -12.97 -7.82 -2.58
CA GLU A 421 -13.24 -8.60 -1.38
C GLU A 421 -14.24 -7.86 -0.49
N LEU A 422 -15.52 -8.11 -0.76
CA LEU A 422 -16.62 -7.53 0.00
C LEU A 422 -17.10 -8.47 1.12
N SER A 423 -16.31 -9.49 1.45
CA SER A 423 -16.50 -10.34 2.61
C SER A 423 -15.72 -9.85 3.82
N LEU A 424 -16.24 -10.09 5.02
CA LEU A 424 -15.47 -9.97 6.25
C LEU A 424 -14.50 -11.16 6.34
N ASN A 425 -13.19 -10.90 6.43
CA ASN A 425 -12.19 -11.96 6.37
C ASN A 425 -12.39 -12.98 7.51
N GLU A 426 -12.27 -14.27 7.20
CA GLU A 426 -12.40 -15.40 8.13
C GLU A 426 -13.64 -15.35 9.04
N THR A 427 -14.72 -14.70 8.59
CA THR A 427 -15.92 -14.47 9.41
C THR A 427 -17.09 -15.31 8.91
N PRO A 428 -17.78 -16.08 9.78
CA PRO A 428 -19.11 -16.60 9.46
C PRO A 428 -20.08 -15.44 9.24
N MET A 429 -20.68 -15.37 8.05
CA MET A 429 -21.61 -14.29 7.68
C MET A 429 -23.00 -14.86 7.40
N PRO A 430 -24.08 -14.15 7.76
CA PRO A 430 -25.42 -14.56 7.38
C PRO A 430 -25.66 -14.34 5.88
N ASP A 431 -26.56 -15.14 5.30
CA ASP A 431 -26.85 -15.10 3.87
C ASP A 431 -27.26 -13.71 3.35
N HIS A 432 -28.12 -13.01 4.08
CA HIS A 432 -28.61 -11.69 3.67
C HIS A 432 -27.49 -10.66 3.56
N PHE A 433 -26.48 -10.73 4.44
CA PHE A 433 -25.31 -9.85 4.40
C PHE A 433 -24.48 -10.09 3.14
N MET A 434 -24.14 -11.34 2.86
CA MET A 434 -23.35 -11.69 1.67
C MET A 434 -24.09 -11.35 0.37
N GLN A 435 -25.40 -11.64 0.31
CA GLN A 435 -26.24 -11.27 -0.83
C GLN A 435 -26.27 -9.76 -1.03
N ARG A 436 -26.40 -8.97 0.04
CA ARG A 436 -26.37 -7.51 -0.04
C ARG A 436 -25.03 -6.99 -0.54
N MET A 437 -23.90 -7.54 -0.08
CA MET A 437 -22.56 -7.18 -0.55
C MET A 437 -22.38 -7.41 -2.05
N VAL A 438 -22.81 -8.57 -2.56
CA VAL A 438 -22.77 -8.88 -4.00
C VAL A 438 -23.72 -7.99 -4.80
N ALA A 439 -24.89 -7.64 -4.24
CA ALA A 439 -25.80 -6.68 -4.86
C ALA A 439 -25.21 -5.27 -4.95
N ILE A 440 -24.54 -4.80 -3.88
CA ILE A 440 -23.82 -3.52 -3.88
C ILE A 440 -22.77 -3.49 -5.00
N ALA A 441 -22.01 -4.57 -5.19
CA ALA A 441 -21.03 -4.64 -6.27
C ALA A 441 -21.65 -4.40 -7.66
N LYS A 442 -22.81 -5.02 -7.91
CA LYS A 442 -23.57 -4.86 -9.16
C LYS A 442 -24.17 -3.45 -9.30
N GLU A 443 -24.65 -2.87 -8.20
CA GLU A 443 -25.20 -1.51 -8.15
C GLU A 443 -24.12 -0.45 -8.42
N GLU A 444 -22.90 -0.64 -7.92
CA GLU A 444 -21.78 0.30 -8.11
C GLU A 444 -21.11 0.18 -9.48
N SER A 445 -21.31 -0.93 -10.18
CA SER A 445 -20.75 -1.18 -11.51
C SER A 445 -21.74 -1.89 -12.46
N PRO A 446 -22.88 -1.26 -12.81
CA PRO A 446 -23.88 -1.87 -13.68
C PRO A 446 -23.43 -1.97 -15.14
N ALA A 447 -22.41 -1.19 -15.55
CA ALA A 447 -21.94 -1.09 -16.92
C ALA A 447 -20.85 -2.11 -17.29
N VAL A 448 -20.18 -2.69 -16.29
CA VAL A 448 -19.16 -3.73 -16.49
C VAL A 448 -19.27 -4.82 -15.43
N PRO A 449 -19.07 -6.10 -15.80
CA PRO A 449 -18.96 -7.17 -14.82
C PRO A 449 -17.90 -6.85 -13.78
N VAL A 450 -18.26 -7.05 -12.52
CA VAL A 450 -17.35 -7.01 -11.38
C VAL A 450 -17.15 -8.42 -10.87
N ILE A 451 -15.92 -8.71 -10.47
CA ILE A 451 -15.57 -9.99 -9.87
C ILE A 451 -15.44 -9.76 -8.38
N THR A 452 -16.26 -10.47 -7.61
CA THR A 452 -16.26 -10.44 -6.15
C THR A 452 -15.56 -11.68 -5.60
N GLY A 453 -14.81 -11.51 -4.53
CA GLY A 453 -14.15 -12.62 -3.83
C GLY A 453 -14.58 -12.68 -2.37
N GLY A 454 -14.61 -13.87 -1.79
CA GLY A 454 -14.89 -13.95 -0.37
C GLY A 454 -14.65 -15.28 0.33
N TRP A 455 -14.65 -15.20 1.66
CA TRP A 455 -14.34 -16.29 2.61
C TRP A 455 -15.30 -17.49 2.58
N ILE A 456 -16.50 -17.36 1.99
CA ILE A 456 -17.52 -18.42 2.01
C ILE A 456 -17.84 -18.86 0.59
N ASP A 457 -17.76 -20.17 0.33
CA ASP A 457 -18.07 -20.80 -0.95
C ASP A 457 -19.60 -20.79 -1.25
N LYS A 458 -20.18 -19.61 -1.51
CA LYS A 458 -21.62 -19.48 -1.80
C LYS A 458 -22.03 -18.42 -2.81
N TYR A 459 -21.90 -17.14 -2.49
CA TYR A 459 -22.52 -16.03 -3.24
C TYR A 459 -21.55 -15.19 -4.08
N TYR A 460 -20.26 -15.27 -3.80
CA TYR A 460 -19.22 -14.51 -4.49
C TYR A 460 -18.92 -15.12 -5.87
N ASP A 461 -17.95 -14.56 -6.61
CA ASP A 461 -17.48 -15.14 -7.88
C ASP A 461 -16.23 -16.01 -7.67
N VAL A 462 -15.44 -15.72 -6.63
CA VAL A 462 -14.22 -16.44 -6.28
C VAL A 462 -14.22 -16.80 -4.80
N TYR A 463 -13.91 -18.06 -4.50
CA TYR A 463 -13.73 -18.52 -3.14
C TYR A 463 -12.31 -18.22 -2.65
N PHE A 464 -12.19 -17.58 -1.48
CA PHE A 464 -10.93 -17.18 -0.84
C PHE A 464 -10.65 -17.98 0.44
N PRO A 465 -10.34 -19.28 0.35
CA PRO A 465 -9.91 -20.03 1.51
C PRO A 465 -8.51 -19.62 1.95
N ALA A 466 -8.28 -19.71 3.26
CA ALA A 466 -6.97 -19.75 3.85
C ALA A 466 -6.57 -21.21 4.08
N ARG A 467 -5.31 -21.54 3.78
CA ARG A 467 -4.80 -22.91 3.83
C ARG A 467 -4.86 -23.51 5.23
N GLN A 468 -4.68 -22.68 6.26
CA GLN A 468 -4.78 -23.03 7.69
C GLN A 468 -6.15 -23.55 8.14
N HIS A 469 -7.21 -23.36 7.35
CA HIS A 469 -8.54 -23.94 7.62
C HIS A 469 -8.82 -25.19 6.78
N GLY A 470 -7.89 -25.57 5.92
CA GLY A 470 -7.90 -26.84 5.19
C GLY A 470 -7.35 -27.99 6.05
N LYS A 471 -7.55 -29.23 5.60
CA LYS A 471 -7.06 -30.43 6.31
C LYS A 471 -5.97 -31.14 5.53
N PHE A 472 -4.80 -31.30 6.12
CA PHE A 472 -3.77 -32.18 5.60
C PHE A 472 -4.29 -33.63 5.38
N PRO A 473 -3.86 -34.38 4.35
CA PRO A 473 -2.92 -34.02 3.27
C PRO A 473 -3.57 -33.31 2.07
N ASP A 474 -4.89 -33.22 2.08
CA ASP A 474 -5.65 -32.80 0.91
C ASP A 474 -5.79 -31.29 0.81
N PHE A 475 -5.81 -30.57 1.94
CA PHE A 475 -6.17 -29.15 2.05
C PHE A 475 -7.38 -28.83 1.16
N TRP A 476 -7.15 -28.10 0.08
CA TRP A 476 -8.16 -27.69 -0.90
C TRP A 476 -8.09 -28.47 -2.23
N LYS A 477 -7.22 -29.48 -2.36
CA LYS A 477 -7.04 -30.28 -3.60
C LYS A 477 -8.28 -31.06 -4.02
N LYS A 478 -9.13 -31.42 -3.05
CA LYS A 478 -10.39 -32.15 -3.26
C LYS A 478 -11.60 -31.23 -3.27
N TYR A 479 -11.38 -29.91 -3.34
CA TYR A 479 -12.46 -28.96 -3.42
C TYR A 479 -13.26 -29.18 -4.72
N THR A 480 -14.55 -29.45 -4.57
CA THR A 480 -15.51 -29.66 -5.66
C THR A 480 -16.59 -28.57 -5.69
N GLY A 481 -16.31 -27.42 -5.05
CA GLY A 481 -17.23 -26.29 -5.04
C GLY A 481 -17.40 -25.68 -6.42
N LYS A 482 -18.40 -24.81 -6.56
CA LYS A 482 -18.80 -24.28 -7.87
C LYS A 482 -17.94 -23.09 -8.30
N MET A 483 -17.33 -22.39 -7.35
CA MET A 483 -16.51 -21.22 -7.63
C MET A 483 -15.05 -21.58 -7.83
N PRO A 484 -14.32 -20.89 -8.72
CA PRO A 484 -12.86 -20.97 -8.76
C PRO A 484 -12.27 -20.53 -7.42
N LEU A 485 -11.14 -21.15 -7.07
CA LEU A 485 -10.48 -20.99 -5.78
C LEU A 485 -9.21 -20.16 -5.93
N PHE A 486 -9.00 -19.21 -5.03
CA PHE A 486 -7.75 -18.49 -4.83
C PHE A 486 -7.32 -18.64 -3.38
N THR A 487 -6.18 -19.30 -3.12
CA THR A 487 -5.71 -19.49 -1.74
C THR A 487 -5.24 -18.15 -1.19
N ALA A 488 -6.09 -17.49 -0.41
CA ALA A 488 -5.89 -16.09 -0.02
C ALA A 488 -4.81 -15.91 1.05
N GLU A 489 -4.54 -16.94 1.84
CA GLU A 489 -3.54 -16.93 2.93
C GLU A 489 -2.94 -18.33 3.10
N TYR A 490 -1.62 -18.42 3.25
CA TYR A 490 -0.90 -19.65 3.59
C TYR A 490 0.48 -19.37 4.16
N GLY A 491 1.10 -20.39 4.77
CA GLY A 491 2.46 -20.33 5.27
C GLY A 491 2.58 -19.90 6.73
N ASP A 492 1.59 -19.22 7.32
CA ASP A 492 1.62 -18.81 8.73
C ASP A 492 1.14 -19.90 9.71
N TRP A 493 -0.16 -19.89 10.07
CA TRP A 493 -0.66 -20.67 11.22
C TRP A 493 -0.48 -22.17 11.04
N GLU A 494 -0.60 -22.68 9.80
CA GLU A 494 -0.50 -24.12 9.53
C GLU A 494 0.85 -24.74 9.95
N TYR A 495 1.93 -23.95 9.90
CA TYR A 495 3.25 -24.39 10.35
C TYR A 495 3.49 -24.05 11.83
N PHE A 496 2.82 -23.02 12.34
CA PHE A 496 2.88 -22.64 13.75
C PHE A 496 2.11 -23.63 14.66
N ALA A 497 0.89 -23.99 14.28
CA ALA A 497 0.03 -24.93 15.00
C ALA A 497 0.42 -26.40 14.78
N GLN A 498 1.43 -26.66 13.96
CA GLN A 498 1.97 -28.01 13.66
C GLN A 498 0.93 -28.95 13.02
N ASP A 499 0.00 -28.38 12.25
CA ASP A 499 -1.11 -29.05 11.58
C ASP A 499 -0.91 -29.14 10.05
N ALA A 500 0.14 -28.52 9.50
CA ALA A 500 0.42 -28.62 8.06
C ALA A 500 0.78 -30.04 7.59
N GLY A 501 1.16 -30.98 8.48
CA GLY A 501 1.34 -32.43 8.23
C GLY A 501 2.35 -32.86 7.15
N LEU A 502 2.85 -31.93 6.34
CA LEU A 502 3.77 -32.14 5.23
C LEU A 502 5.21 -32.11 5.77
N ASN A 503 5.79 -33.29 6.05
CA ASN A 503 7.19 -33.45 6.52
C ASN A 503 7.57 -32.82 7.87
N GLN A 504 6.65 -32.23 8.64
CA GLN A 504 6.98 -31.60 9.93
C GLN A 504 7.67 -32.54 10.93
N ALA A 505 7.49 -33.87 10.82
CA ALA A 505 8.18 -34.87 11.65
C ALA A 505 9.59 -35.27 11.15
N ASN A 506 9.95 -34.92 9.91
CA ASN A 506 11.17 -35.36 9.23
C ASN A 506 12.36 -34.39 9.37
N TYR A 507 12.19 -33.24 10.03
CA TYR A 507 13.28 -32.30 10.28
C TYR A 507 14.07 -32.69 11.52
N ALA A 508 15.09 -33.53 11.32
CA ALA A 508 16.01 -33.94 12.39
C ALA A 508 16.67 -32.71 13.06
N GLY A 509 16.61 -32.66 14.39
CA GLY A 509 17.33 -31.64 15.17
C GLY A 509 16.72 -30.22 15.15
N LEU A 510 15.42 -30.07 14.84
CA LEU A 510 14.67 -28.82 15.06
C LEU A 510 13.60 -28.98 16.15
N LYS A 511 13.47 -27.99 17.05
CA LYS A 511 12.38 -27.82 18.02
C LYS A 511 11.11 -27.33 17.32
N GLY A 512 9.95 -27.45 17.98
CA GLY A 512 8.64 -27.11 17.38
C GLY A 512 8.54 -25.68 16.81
N ASN A 513 9.01 -24.67 17.55
CA ASN A 513 9.03 -23.28 17.09
C ASN A 513 10.02 -23.02 15.93
N GLU A 514 11.09 -23.82 15.82
CA GLU A 514 12.06 -23.73 14.74
C GLU A 514 11.52 -24.29 13.41
N ARG A 515 10.39 -25.00 13.44
CA ARG A 515 9.70 -25.55 12.26
C ARG A 515 8.61 -24.63 11.71
N SER A 516 8.22 -23.59 12.45
CA SER A 516 7.23 -22.61 12.00
C SER A 516 7.79 -21.72 10.88
N SER A 517 6.91 -21.04 10.14
CA SER A 517 7.33 -19.97 9.23
C SER A 517 7.47 -18.60 9.93
N ARG A 518 7.03 -18.48 11.18
CA ARG A 518 7.24 -17.28 12.02
C ARG A 518 8.69 -17.21 12.48
N GLN A 519 9.51 -16.48 11.71
CA GLN A 519 10.95 -16.41 11.93
C GLN A 519 11.43 -14.96 11.84
N LEU A 520 12.04 -14.46 12.91
CA LEU A 520 12.75 -13.19 12.91
C LEU A 520 14.06 -13.33 12.14
N ARG A 521 14.63 -12.22 11.66
CA ARG A 521 15.91 -12.27 10.94
C ARG A 521 17.05 -12.68 11.90
N GLY A 522 16.93 -12.27 13.17
CA GLY A 522 17.81 -12.67 14.26
C GLY A 522 17.74 -14.15 14.67
N ASP A 523 16.75 -14.91 14.21
CA ASP A 523 16.62 -16.34 14.55
C ASP A 523 17.68 -17.24 13.88
N GLY A 524 18.43 -16.70 12.92
CA GLY A 524 19.60 -17.35 12.32
C GLY A 524 19.33 -18.05 10.99
N GLU A 525 20.42 -18.36 10.28
CA GLU A 525 20.41 -18.90 8.92
C GLU A 525 19.52 -20.15 8.78
N LYS A 526 19.68 -21.12 9.68
CA LYS A 526 18.92 -22.39 9.66
C LYS A 526 17.40 -22.16 9.72
N ARG A 527 16.96 -21.23 10.58
CA ARG A 527 15.54 -20.91 10.77
C ARG A 527 14.98 -20.14 9.57
N LEU A 528 15.75 -19.24 8.98
CA LEU A 528 15.37 -18.55 7.74
C LEU A 528 15.30 -19.51 6.52
N GLN A 529 16.19 -20.50 6.44
CA GLN A 529 16.10 -21.54 5.41
C GLN A 529 14.87 -22.43 5.63
N GLN A 530 14.51 -22.72 6.89
CA GLN A 530 13.30 -23.48 7.20
C GLN A 530 12.04 -22.71 6.78
N GLN A 531 11.92 -21.42 7.11
CA GLN A 531 10.82 -20.57 6.65
C GLN A 531 10.66 -20.64 5.12
N ALA A 532 11.75 -20.46 4.38
CA ALA A 532 11.71 -20.49 2.93
C ALA A 532 11.30 -21.87 2.38
N THR A 533 11.63 -22.96 3.09
CA THR A 533 11.21 -24.33 2.74
C THR A 533 9.73 -24.55 2.99
N ASN A 534 9.17 -24.02 4.08
CA ASN A 534 7.74 -24.10 4.36
C ASN A 534 6.93 -23.38 3.25
N PHE A 535 7.35 -22.17 2.88
CA PHE A 535 6.71 -21.45 1.76
C PHE A 535 6.88 -22.17 0.43
N GLN A 536 8.05 -22.76 0.17
CA GLN A 536 8.29 -23.58 -1.02
C GLN A 536 7.30 -24.74 -1.11
N GLU A 537 7.17 -25.48 -0.02
CA GLU A 537 6.28 -26.63 0.08
C GLU A 537 4.81 -26.23 -0.08
N ALA A 538 4.34 -25.23 0.66
CA ALA A 538 2.96 -24.75 0.57
C ALA A 538 2.63 -24.17 -0.81
N HIS A 539 3.53 -23.38 -1.41
CA HIS A 539 3.35 -22.86 -2.76
C HIS A 539 3.31 -23.99 -3.80
N ASN A 540 4.24 -24.95 -3.74
CA ASN A 540 4.23 -26.12 -4.62
C ASN A 540 2.93 -26.92 -4.52
N ASP A 541 2.40 -27.05 -3.31
CA ASP A 541 1.19 -27.79 -3.03
C ASP A 541 -0.09 -27.06 -3.48
N ASN A 542 -0.13 -25.72 -3.31
CA ASN A 542 -1.21 -24.88 -3.81
C ASN A 542 -1.31 -24.92 -5.34
N LEU A 543 -0.20 -25.17 -6.04
CA LEU A 543 -0.12 -25.31 -7.51
C LEU A 543 -0.81 -26.56 -8.09
N GLN A 544 -1.54 -27.34 -7.27
CA GLN A 544 -2.23 -28.56 -7.68
C GLN A 544 -3.71 -28.28 -8.01
N GLN A 545 -4.16 -28.72 -9.21
CA GLN A 545 -5.50 -28.53 -9.80
C GLN A 545 -5.79 -27.09 -10.27
N PRO A 546 -6.76 -26.81 -11.16
CA PRO A 546 -6.97 -25.43 -11.61
C PRO A 546 -7.44 -24.55 -10.44
N HIS A 547 -6.55 -23.68 -9.97
CA HIS A 547 -6.77 -22.63 -8.99
C HIS A 547 -6.29 -21.29 -9.61
N LEU A 548 -6.83 -20.16 -9.16
CA LEU A 548 -6.47 -18.85 -9.72
C LEU A 548 -5.08 -18.38 -9.29
N GLY A 549 -4.45 -19.07 -8.34
CA GLY A 549 -3.18 -18.69 -7.72
C GLY A 549 -3.25 -18.78 -6.21
N ASP A 550 -2.29 -18.15 -5.55
CA ASP A 550 -2.21 -18.07 -4.09
C ASP A 550 -1.63 -16.74 -3.60
N ALA A 551 -1.81 -16.42 -2.33
CA ALA A 551 -1.16 -15.32 -1.65
C ALA A 551 -0.56 -15.76 -0.31
N ASN A 552 0.76 -15.62 -0.17
CA ASN A 552 1.43 -15.97 1.07
C ASN A 552 1.01 -15.00 2.18
N TRP A 553 0.96 -15.48 3.42
CA TRP A 553 0.91 -14.65 4.61
C TRP A 553 2.35 -14.57 5.14
N LEU A 554 3.07 -13.45 4.99
CA LEU A 554 2.74 -12.24 4.22
C LEU A 554 3.99 -11.53 3.65
N MET A 555 3.85 -10.32 3.11
CA MET A 555 4.99 -9.58 2.55
C MET A 555 5.95 -9.04 3.62
N PHE A 556 5.40 -8.35 4.63
CA PHE A 556 6.15 -7.65 5.67
C PHE A 556 5.66 -8.11 7.05
N ASP A 557 6.58 -8.37 7.96
CA ASP A 557 6.23 -8.59 9.37
C ASP A 557 5.45 -7.39 9.94
N TYR A 558 4.55 -7.65 10.89
CA TYR A 558 3.61 -6.65 11.42
C TYR A 558 3.25 -6.90 12.90
N ASN A 559 2.60 -5.94 13.56
CA ASN A 559 2.19 -6.03 14.97
C ASN A 559 0.78 -6.61 15.12
N ARG A 560 0.60 -7.51 16.08
CA ARG A 560 -0.56 -8.40 16.16
C ARG A 560 -1.69 -7.95 17.05
N GLY A 561 -1.67 -6.73 17.60
CA GLY A 561 -2.73 -6.21 18.48
C GLY A 561 -2.92 -7.01 19.78
N TYR A 562 -3.57 -8.18 19.69
CA TYR A 562 -3.84 -9.09 20.80
C TYR A 562 -2.62 -9.78 21.41
N SER A 563 -1.49 -9.83 20.69
CA SER A 563 -0.30 -10.59 21.11
C SER A 563 0.92 -9.68 21.18
N PRO A 564 1.75 -9.78 22.24
CA PRO A 564 2.91 -8.91 22.46
C PRO A 564 4.14 -9.37 21.66
N ASP A 565 3.94 -9.77 20.41
CA ASP A 565 4.96 -10.23 19.50
C ASP A 565 4.68 -9.75 18.07
N ILE A 566 5.73 -9.79 17.25
CA ILE A 566 5.64 -9.51 15.82
C ILE A 566 5.16 -10.78 15.12
N GLU A 567 4.15 -10.65 14.26
CA GLU A 567 3.87 -11.68 13.26
C GLU A 567 5.06 -11.71 12.30
N SER A 568 5.83 -12.79 12.36
CA SER A 568 7.13 -12.90 11.71
C SER A 568 7.14 -13.88 10.54
N SER A 569 5.96 -14.21 9.99
CA SER A 569 5.82 -15.00 8.75
C SER A 569 6.19 -14.18 7.51
N GLY A 570 6.28 -12.86 7.63
CA GLY A 570 6.67 -11.96 6.55
C GLY A 570 7.96 -12.40 5.87
N ILE A 571 7.99 -12.39 4.54
CA ILE A 571 9.21 -12.72 3.78
C ILE A 571 10.25 -11.58 3.81
N MET A 572 9.83 -10.42 4.31
CA MET A 572 10.70 -9.32 4.76
C MET A 572 10.34 -8.95 6.19
N ASP A 573 11.32 -8.51 6.97
CA ASP A 573 11.09 -8.08 8.35
C ASP A 573 10.32 -6.75 8.45
N ILE A 574 9.98 -6.34 9.68
CA ILE A 574 9.21 -5.11 9.94
C ILE A 574 9.93 -3.86 9.44
N SER A 575 11.25 -3.94 9.27
CA SER A 575 12.15 -2.92 8.72
C SER A 575 12.40 -3.06 7.22
N ARG A 576 11.63 -3.92 6.54
CA ARG A 576 11.71 -4.18 5.09
C ARG A 576 13.09 -4.71 4.66
N LEU A 577 13.76 -5.49 5.51
CA LEU A 577 14.94 -6.27 5.11
C LEU A 577 14.51 -7.67 4.65
N PRO A 578 15.01 -8.17 3.50
CA PRO A 578 14.59 -9.47 2.98
C PRO A 578 15.09 -10.64 3.84
N LYS A 579 14.22 -11.63 4.03
CA LYS A 579 14.56 -12.98 4.51
C LYS A 579 14.85 -13.90 3.32
N PHE A 580 15.29 -15.13 3.53
CA PHE A 580 15.58 -16.04 2.41
C PHE A 580 14.34 -16.38 1.55
N ALA A 581 13.15 -16.42 2.16
CA ALA A 581 11.88 -16.63 1.45
C ALA A 581 11.60 -15.57 0.37
N TYR A 582 12.10 -14.33 0.54
CA TYR A 582 12.01 -13.28 -0.48
C TYR A 582 12.64 -13.72 -1.80
N TYR A 583 13.82 -14.33 -1.73
CA TYR A 583 14.56 -14.77 -2.93
C TYR A 583 13.96 -16.04 -3.53
N PHE A 584 13.33 -16.89 -2.72
CA PHE A 584 12.50 -17.99 -3.21
C PHE A 584 11.38 -17.48 -4.12
N TYR A 585 10.51 -16.58 -3.65
CA TYR A 585 9.44 -16.03 -4.48
C TYR A 585 9.96 -15.27 -5.70
N LYS A 586 11.06 -14.52 -5.54
CA LYS A 586 11.68 -13.79 -6.65
C LYS A 586 12.16 -14.72 -7.76
N SER A 587 12.63 -15.92 -7.40
CA SER A 587 13.02 -16.95 -8.37
C SER A 587 11.84 -17.59 -9.11
N GLN A 588 10.59 -17.40 -8.67
CA GLN A 588 9.43 -17.97 -9.36
C GLN A 588 8.96 -17.12 -10.56
N ALA A 589 9.57 -15.95 -10.77
CA ALA A 589 9.30 -15.09 -11.93
C ALA A 589 10.14 -15.49 -13.16
N GLN A 590 9.59 -15.23 -14.35
CA GLN A 590 10.23 -15.54 -15.64
C GLN A 590 11.61 -14.85 -15.79
N PRO A 591 12.67 -15.59 -16.17
CA PRO A 591 14.05 -15.08 -16.17
C PRO A 591 14.32 -14.03 -17.24
N GLY A 592 13.62 -14.07 -18.38
CA GLY A 592 13.86 -13.14 -19.50
C GLY A 592 13.69 -11.65 -19.16
N LYS A 593 13.08 -11.32 -18.01
CA LYS A 593 12.97 -9.96 -17.49
C LYS A 593 13.96 -9.65 -16.37
N THR A 594 14.22 -10.64 -15.51
CA THR A 594 15.07 -10.48 -14.33
C THR A 594 15.70 -11.83 -13.99
N PRO A 595 16.86 -12.17 -14.60
CA PRO A 595 17.62 -13.33 -14.19
C PRO A 595 18.05 -13.20 -12.73
N LEU A 596 17.89 -14.26 -11.95
CA LEU A 596 18.21 -14.30 -10.53
C LEU A 596 19.05 -15.53 -10.25
N VAL A 597 20.10 -15.34 -9.46
CA VAL A 597 20.75 -16.35 -8.64
C VAL A 597 20.93 -15.72 -7.27
N SER A 598 20.58 -16.43 -6.21
CA SER A 598 20.77 -15.95 -4.85
C SER A 598 21.13 -17.09 -3.90
N LEU A 599 22.25 -16.93 -3.19
CA LEU A 599 22.72 -17.85 -2.17
C LEU A 599 21.90 -17.63 -0.88
N ALA A 600 21.22 -18.67 -0.42
CA ALA A 600 20.44 -18.65 0.81
C ALA A 600 21.29 -19.11 2.01
N THR A 601 22.46 -18.49 2.18
CA THR A 601 23.41 -18.78 3.26
C THR A 601 24.25 -17.55 3.58
N TRP A 602 24.65 -17.39 4.84
CA TRP A 602 25.58 -16.37 5.31
C TRP A 602 27.04 -16.84 5.27
N TRP A 603 27.27 -18.14 5.00
CA TRP A 603 28.56 -18.79 4.85
C TRP A 603 29.57 -18.54 5.98
N ASN A 604 29.19 -18.97 7.18
CA ASN A 604 30.02 -18.94 8.39
C ASN A 604 30.04 -20.33 9.07
N GLU A 605 30.72 -20.45 10.22
CA GLU A 605 30.89 -21.72 10.94
C GLU A 605 29.57 -22.38 11.40
N GLN A 606 28.46 -21.63 11.45
CA GLN A 606 27.12 -22.15 11.76
C GLN A 606 26.30 -22.53 10.52
N SER A 607 26.78 -22.21 9.32
CA SER A 607 26.12 -22.59 8.06
C SER A 607 26.22 -24.10 7.85
N ASP A 608 25.19 -24.69 7.25
CA ASP A 608 25.17 -26.12 6.92
C ASP A 608 25.82 -26.36 5.54
N PRO A 609 27.05 -26.92 5.48
CA PRO A 609 27.72 -27.18 4.22
C PRO A 609 27.04 -28.29 3.40
N SER A 610 26.22 -29.13 4.02
CA SER A 610 25.59 -30.28 3.36
C SER A 610 24.31 -29.91 2.60
N ALA A 611 23.74 -28.73 2.85
CA ALA A 611 22.43 -28.30 2.34
C ALA A 611 22.42 -26.84 1.85
N ILE A 612 23.40 -26.47 1.02
CA ILE A 612 23.53 -25.11 0.48
C ILE A 612 22.42 -24.86 -0.55
N LYS A 613 21.47 -24.00 -0.20
CA LYS A 613 20.36 -23.62 -1.08
C LYS A 613 20.70 -22.42 -1.96
N VAL A 614 20.33 -22.50 -3.24
CA VAL A 614 20.38 -21.39 -4.20
C VAL A 614 19.00 -21.23 -4.84
N TYR A 615 18.42 -20.03 -4.72
CA TYR A 615 17.19 -19.66 -5.41
C TYR A 615 17.53 -19.01 -6.75
N SER A 616 16.98 -19.53 -7.83
CA SER A 616 17.34 -19.10 -9.18
C SER A 616 16.26 -19.46 -10.18
N ASN A 617 16.02 -18.57 -11.15
CA ASN A 617 15.19 -18.83 -12.33
C ASN A 617 16.03 -19.20 -13.57
N CYS A 618 17.32 -19.46 -13.38
CA CYS A 618 18.21 -19.92 -14.44
C CYS A 618 18.01 -21.43 -14.70
N GLU A 619 18.42 -21.89 -15.88
CA GLU A 619 18.32 -23.31 -16.27
C GLU A 619 19.34 -24.16 -15.50
N GLU A 620 20.55 -23.65 -15.31
CA GLU A 620 21.63 -24.28 -14.57
C GLU A 620 22.29 -23.29 -13.62
N VAL A 621 22.84 -23.81 -12.51
CA VAL A 621 23.68 -23.06 -11.58
C VAL A 621 25.00 -23.81 -11.40
N ALA A 622 26.10 -23.06 -11.46
CA ALA A 622 27.43 -23.53 -11.06
C ALA A 622 27.80 -22.92 -9.71
N LEU A 623 28.18 -23.76 -8.75
CA LEU A 623 28.66 -23.34 -7.44
C LEU A 623 30.19 -23.47 -7.38
N TYR A 624 30.84 -22.44 -6.87
CA TYR A 624 32.28 -22.39 -6.67
C TYR A 624 32.58 -22.09 -5.20
N LEU A 625 33.62 -22.72 -4.68
CA LEU A 625 34.20 -22.38 -3.38
C LEU A 625 35.67 -22.01 -3.60
N ASN A 626 36.07 -20.82 -3.18
CA ASN A 626 37.45 -20.33 -3.31
C ASN A 626 38.01 -20.45 -4.75
N GLY A 627 37.15 -20.20 -5.75
CA GLY A 627 37.49 -20.28 -7.17
C GLY A 627 37.47 -21.69 -7.77
N GLN A 628 37.33 -22.74 -6.97
CA GLN A 628 37.19 -24.11 -7.46
C GLN A 628 35.72 -24.43 -7.74
N LEU A 629 35.45 -25.00 -8.91
CA LEU A 629 34.11 -25.48 -9.27
C LEU A 629 33.76 -26.69 -8.39
N ILE A 630 32.66 -26.59 -7.65
CA ILE A 630 32.09 -27.71 -6.92
C ILE A 630 31.25 -28.54 -7.87
N GLU A 631 30.25 -27.92 -8.49
CA GLU A 631 29.32 -28.59 -9.39
C GLU A 631 28.60 -27.54 -10.25
N ARG A 632 28.27 -27.90 -11.50
CA ARG A 632 27.28 -27.22 -12.33
C ARG A 632 26.15 -28.19 -12.62
N LYS A 633 24.92 -27.83 -12.27
CA LYS A 633 23.75 -28.71 -12.45
C LYS A 633 22.47 -27.96 -12.73
N LYS A 634 21.45 -28.73 -13.13
CA LYS A 634 20.04 -28.34 -13.12
C LYS A 634 19.44 -28.60 -11.73
N ALA A 635 18.38 -27.89 -11.39
CA ALA A 635 17.65 -28.15 -10.15
C ALA A 635 16.94 -29.51 -10.22
N ILE A 636 16.89 -30.21 -9.09
CA ILE A 636 16.17 -31.49 -8.95
C ILE A 636 14.74 -31.18 -8.54
N ARG A 637 13.78 -31.86 -9.17
CA ARG A 637 12.37 -31.81 -8.79
C ARG A 637 12.05 -32.98 -7.85
N ASP A 638 11.40 -32.68 -6.74
CA ASP A 638 10.97 -33.63 -5.71
C ASP A 638 9.53 -33.33 -5.25
N ARG A 639 9.07 -33.99 -4.19
CA ARG A 639 7.70 -33.87 -3.67
C ARG A 639 7.28 -32.43 -3.32
N ILE A 640 8.23 -31.55 -3.01
CA ILE A 640 7.95 -30.16 -2.59
C ILE A 640 8.41 -29.14 -3.64
N SER A 641 8.68 -29.58 -4.87
CA SER A 641 9.18 -28.71 -5.95
C SER A 641 8.79 -29.15 -7.37
N ASP A 642 8.04 -30.23 -7.53
CA ASP A 642 7.63 -30.80 -8.81
C ASP A 642 6.70 -29.89 -9.61
N LYS A 643 5.93 -29.01 -8.96
CA LYS A 643 5.00 -28.06 -9.58
C LYS A 643 5.57 -26.65 -9.73
N LEU A 644 6.66 -26.33 -9.04
CA LEU A 644 7.27 -25.01 -9.11
C LEU A 644 7.78 -24.70 -10.53
N PRO A 645 7.57 -23.48 -11.06
CA PRO A 645 8.21 -23.07 -12.30
C PRO A 645 9.73 -23.22 -12.24
N TYR A 646 10.35 -22.78 -11.13
CA TYR A 646 11.80 -22.81 -10.93
C TYR A 646 12.14 -23.45 -9.56
N PRO A 647 12.48 -24.75 -9.52
CA PRO A 647 12.85 -25.44 -8.30
C PRO A 647 14.16 -24.86 -7.73
N PRO A 648 14.31 -24.76 -6.40
CA PRO A 648 15.59 -24.37 -5.80
C PRO A 648 16.70 -25.39 -6.09
N PHE A 649 17.94 -24.92 -6.15
CA PHE A 649 19.12 -25.76 -6.28
C PHE A 649 19.68 -26.07 -4.89
N VAL A 650 20.09 -27.31 -4.65
CA VAL A 650 20.71 -27.74 -3.40
C VAL A 650 22.07 -28.33 -3.70
N PHE A 651 23.12 -27.79 -3.08
CA PHE A 651 24.50 -28.30 -3.18
C PHE A 651 24.95 -28.85 -1.84
N SER A 652 25.94 -29.74 -1.87
CA SER A 652 26.48 -30.38 -0.68
C SER A 652 28.00 -30.36 -0.72
N LEU A 653 28.60 -30.04 0.42
CA LEU A 653 30.03 -30.09 0.69
C LEU A 653 30.25 -30.95 1.94
N GLU A 654 31.37 -31.67 1.99
CA GLU A 654 31.68 -32.57 3.12
C GLU A 654 31.83 -31.81 4.45
N GLN A 655 32.35 -30.58 4.39
CA GLN A 655 32.58 -29.75 5.56
C GLN A 655 32.57 -28.26 5.19
N PHE A 656 32.37 -27.41 6.20
CA PHE A 656 32.54 -25.98 6.05
C PHE A 656 34.01 -25.65 5.78
N THR A 657 34.26 -24.74 4.85
CA THR A 657 35.59 -24.16 4.60
C THR A 657 35.41 -22.67 4.40
N ALA A 658 36.09 -21.88 5.24
CA ALA A 658 36.01 -20.42 5.19
C ALA A 658 36.49 -19.90 3.82
N GLY A 659 35.85 -18.82 3.35
CA GLY A 659 36.24 -18.14 2.12
C GLY A 659 35.06 -17.63 1.31
N GLU A 660 35.19 -17.60 -0.02
CA GLU A 660 34.14 -17.12 -0.92
C GLU A 660 33.35 -18.29 -1.53
N LEU A 661 32.04 -18.28 -1.28
CA LEU A 661 31.07 -19.11 -1.99
C LEU A 661 30.44 -18.27 -3.10
N LYS A 662 30.46 -18.77 -4.34
CA LYS A 662 29.98 -18.04 -5.52
C LYS A 662 29.08 -18.93 -6.37
N ALA A 663 27.88 -18.44 -6.68
CA ALA A 663 26.93 -19.10 -7.56
C ALA A 663 26.79 -18.33 -8.88
N ILE A 664 26.84 -19.05 -10.01
CA ILE A 664 26.72 -18.49 -11.37
C ILE A 664 25.55 -19.16 -12.08
N GLY A 665 24.62 -18.36 -12.60
CA GLY A 665 23.41 -18.83 -13.27
C GLY A 665 23.52 -18.76 -14.79
N TYR A 666 23.04 -19.81 -15.45
CA TYR A 666 23.12 -19.98 -16.88
C TYR A 666 21.73 -20.14 -17.53
N ILE A 667 21.55 -19.51 -18.69
CA ILE A 667 20.47 -19.80 -19.63
C ILE A 667 21.13 -20.21 -20.95
N GLY A 668 20.94 -21.46 -21.35
CA GLY A 668 21.85 -22.13 -22.28
C GLY A 668 23.30 -22.07 -21.79
N ASN A 669 24.22 -21.63 -22.65
CA ASN A 669 25.64 -21.49 -22.31
C ASN A 669 26.05 -20.08 -21.84
N ARG A 670 25.08 -19.16 -21.66
CA ARG A 670 25.36 -17.78 -21.28
C ARG A 670 25.22 -17.60 -19.77
N VAL A 671 26.22 -16.97 -19.16
CA VAL A 671 26.11 -16.44 -17.79
C VAL A 671 25.14 -15.26 -17.81
N VAL A 672 24.10 -15.33 -16.99
CA VAL A 672 23.06 -14.28 -16.90
C VAL A 672 22.93 -13.66 -15.52
N ALA A 673 23.41 -14.35 -14.48
CA ALA A 673 23.38 -13.86 -13.10
C ALA A 673 24.54 -14.46 -12.29
N THR A 674 24.94 -13.77 -11.23
CA THR A 674 25.97 -14.23 -10.29
C THR A 674 25.66 -13.68 -8.91
N ASP A 675 25.86 -14.49 -7.89
CA ASP A 675 25.81 -14.08 -6.49
C ASP A 675 27.00 -14.65 -5.72
N LYS A 676 27.39 -13.99 -4.62
CA LYS A 676 28.50 -14.43 -3.80
C LYS A 676 28.32 -14.02 -2.34
N VAL A 677 28.82 -14.87 -1.45
CA VAL A 677 28.95 -14.59 -0.03
C VAL A 677 30.36 -14.97 0.43
N THR A 678 30.93 -14.20 1.34
CA THR A 678 32.27 -14.43 1.87
C THR A 678 32.20 -14.54 3.38
N THR A 679 32.87 -15.55 3.94
CA THR A 679 32.98 -15.71 5.40
C THR A 679 33.57 -14.45 6.01
N ALA A 680 32.79 -13.79 6.87
CA ALA A 680 33.21 -12.54 7.47
C ALA A 680 34.21 -12.76 8.60
N GLY A 681 35.17 -11.85 8.73
CA GLY A 681 36.06 -11.74 9.88
C GLY A 681 35.37 -11.10 11.09
N LYS A 682 36.17 -10.64 12.06
CA LYS A 682 35.67 -9.93 13.24
C LYS A 682 35.02 -8.59 12.87
N PRO A 683 33.95 -8.15 13.59
CA PRO A 683 33.40 -6.81 13.45
C PRO A 683 34.47 -5.72 13.52
N ALA A 684 34.50 -4.80 12.56
CA ALA A 684 35.48 -3.71 12.50
C ALA A 684 34.93 -2.38 11.97
N ALA A 685 33.91 -2.42 11.11
CA ALA A 685 33.37 -1.24 10.43
C ALA A 685 31.85 -1.28 10.30
N ILE A 686 31.26 -0.15 9.88
CA ILE A 686 29.83 0.00 9.60
C ILE A 686 29.64 0.28 8.10
N SER A 687 28.59 -0.27 7.49
CA SER A 687 28.14 0.09 6.15
C SER A 687 26.76 0.73 6.22
N LEU A 688 26.61 1.93 5.65
CA LEU A 688 25.36 2.68 5.69
C LEU A 688 24.70 2.70 4.32
N ARG A 689 23.38 2.46 4.31
CA ARG A 689 22.51 2.69 3.14
C ARG A 689 21.13 3.11 3.62
N TYR A 690 20.30 3.60 2.70
CA TYR A 690 18.91 3.90 2.99
C TYR A 690 18.00 3.31 1.93
N ASP A 691 16.72 3.18 2.25
CA ASP A 691 15.70 2.69 1.34
C ASP A 691 15.31 3.76 0.30
N HIS A 692 16.04 3.79 -0.82
CA HIS A 692 15.74 4.68 -1.94
C HIS A 692 14.53 4.18 -2.75
N SER A 693 14.49 2.89 -3.09
CA SER A 693 13.43 2.26 -3.89
C SER A 693 13.04 3.06 -5.15
N GLY A 694 14.02 3.70 -5.81
CA GLY A 694 13.82 4.44 -7.06
C GLY A 694 13.27 5.86 -6.89
N ARG A 695 12.91 6.31 -5.67
CA ARG A 695 12.40 7.66 -5.42
C ARG A 695 13.25 8.40 -4.39
N ASN A 696 13.65 9.62 -4.74
CA ASN A 696 14.35 10.50 -3.81
C ASN A 696 13.44 10.85 -2.62
N LEU A 697 14.07 11.12 -1.48
CA LEU A 697 13.35 11.57 -0.30
C LEU A 697 12.72 12.94 -0.59
N LYS A 698 11.42 13.10 -0.35
CA LYS A 698 10.71 14.35 -0.56
C LYS A 698 10.75 15.22 0.69
N ALA A 699 10.95 16.53 0.53
CA ALA A 699 11.02 17.52 1.59
C ALA A 699 9.64 18.11 1.90
N ASP A 700 8.68 17.24 2.20
CA ASP A 700 7.30 17.64 2.55
C ASP A 700 7.04 17.64 4.06
N GLY A 701 8.01 17.18 4.86
CA GLY A 701 7.89 17.02 6.30
C GLY A 701 7.19 15.74 6.75
N ALA A 702 6.88 14.85 5.80
CA ALA A 702 6.21 13.57 6.03
C ALA A 702 6.98 12.38 5.46
N ASP A 703 7.69 12.54 4.34
CA ASP A 703 8.40 11.44 3.70
C ASP A 703 9.45 10.83 4.62
N ILE A 704 9.47 9.50 4.62
CA ILE A 704 10.20 8.71 5.59
C ILE A 704 10.84 7.51 4.91
N VAL A 705 12.07 7.20 5.32
CA VAL A 705 12.86 6.09 4.79
C VAL A 705 13.51 5.32 5.94
N PHE A 706 13.73 4.03 5.72
CA PHE A 706 14.63 3.26 6.57
C PHE A 706 16.08 3.60 6.25
N VAL A 707 16.90 3.77 7.28
CA VAL A 707 18.37 3.84 7.20
C VAL A 707 18.94 2.62 7.89
N TYR A 708 19.78 1.89 7.18
CA TYR A 708 20.34 0.62 7.60
C TYR A 708 21.83 0.79 7.90
N ALA A 709 22.24 0.34 9.09
CA ALA A 709 23.63 0.23 9.48
C ALA A 709 24.03 -1.24 9.64
N THR A 710 24.75 -1.76 8.66
CA THR A 710 25.27 -3.12 8.66
C THR A 710 26.64 -3.15 9.33
N VAL A 711 26.82 -3.99 10.35
CA VAL A 711 28.13 -4.28 10.93
C VAL A 711 28.91 -5.17 9.95
N THR A 712 30.13 -4.76 9.65
CA THR A 712 31.01 -5.43 8.68
C THR A 712 32.38 -5.70 9.28
N ASP A 713 33.09 -6.68 8.71
CA ASP A 713 34.52 -6.88 8.98
C ASP A 713 35.38 -5.80 8.29
N ALA A 714 36.71 -5.90 8.42
CA ALA A 714 37.64 -4.96 7.80
C ALA A 714 37.60 -4.98 6.26
N ASN A 715 37.11 -6.07 5.66
CA ASN A 715 36.97 -6.25 4.21
C ASN A 715 35.55 -5.91 3.70
N ARG A 716 34.70 -5.32 4.54
CA ARG A 716 33.31 -4.93 4.22
C ARG A 716 32.34 -6.11 4.05
N ASN A 717 32.70 -7.32 4.50
CA ASN A 717 31.77 -8.44 4.54
C ASN A 717 30.79 -8.27 5.72
N PRO A 718 29.47 -8.46 5.52
CA PRO A 718 28.50 -8.40 6.62
C PRO A 718 28.76 -9.45 7.70
N VAL A 719 28.78 -9.03 8.96
CA VAL A 719 28.91 -9.94 10.11
C VAL A 719 27.51 -10.23 10.66
N TYR A 720 26.84 -11.24 10.12
CA TYR A 720 25.44 -11.54 10.49
C TYR A 720 25.25 -12.00 11.94
N GLN A 721 26.31 -12.39 12.65
CA GLN A 721 26.24 -12.71 14.08
C GLN A 721 26.40 -11.47 14.98
N ALA A 722 26.67 -10.28 14.41
CA ALA A 722 26.92 -9.09 15.18
C ALA A 722 25.64 -8.56 15.84
N GLY A 723 25.74 -8.34 17.16
CA GLY A 723 24.70 -7.76 18.02
C GLY A 723 25.07 -6.39 18.61
N ASN A 724 26.02 -5.68 17.99
CA ASN A 724 26.55 -4.40 18.49
C ASN A 724 25.44 -3.37 18.72
N GLN A 725 25.54 -2.60 19.81
CA GLN A 725 24.72 -1.40 20.01
C GLN A 725 25.24 -0.27 19.11
N LEU A 726 24.39 0.23 18.22
CA LEU A 726 24.70 1.29 17.27
C LEU A 726 23.89 2.55 17.62
N GLN A 727 24.59 3.67 17.79
CA GLN A 727 24.03 4.99 17.99
C GLN A 727 23.95 5.73 16.67
N PHE A 728 22.76 6.23 16.33
CA PHE A 728 22.49 7.07 15.18
C PHE A 728 22.36 8.53 15.62
N ALA A 729 22.94 9.43 14.85
CA ALA A 729 22.81 10.88 14.98
C ALA A 729 22.51 11.48 13.62
N VAL A 730 21.63 12.49 13.58
CA VAL A 730 21.22 13.16 12.34
C VAL A 730 21.42 14.66 12.47
N SER A 731 21.95 15.27 11.41
CA SER A 731 22.04 16.72 11.23
C SER A 731 21.53 17.13 9.84
N GLY A 732 21.17 18.40 9.67
CA GLY A 732 20.63 18.92 8.42
C GLY A 732 19.11 18.84 8.37
N GLN A 733 18.54 18.45 7.22
CA GLN A 733 17.11 18.64 6.92
C GLN A 733 16.25 17.38 7.11
N GLY A 734 16.57 16.62 8.16
CA GLY A 734 15.82 15.43 8.57
C GLY A 734 15.92 15.18 10.07
N LYS A 735 15.10 14.26 10.56
CA LYS A 735 15.07 13.84 11.97
C LYS A 735 14.84 12.33 12.08
N LEU A 736 15.37 11.73 13.14
CA LEU A 736 15.09 10.34 13.47
C LEU A 736 13.69 10.22 14.10
N VAL A 737 13.02 9.10 13.82
CA VAL A 737 11.74 8.74 14.43
C VAL A 737 11.91 7.41 15.15
N GLY A 738 11.52 7.37 16.43
CA GLY A 738 11.76 6.23 17.31
C GLY A 738 13.12 6.29 18.03
N PRO A 739 13.65 5.16 18.51
CA PRO A 739 14.91 5.09 19.25
C PRO A 739 16.11 5.47 18.37
N THR A 740 17.10 6.11 18.98
CA THR A 740 18.34 6.51 18.30
C THR A 740 19.50 5.53 18.55
N THR A 741 19.33 4.59 19.48
CA THR A 741 20.30 3.55 19.82
C THR A 741 19.63 2.20 19.76
N LEU A 742 20.17 1.30 18.96
CA LEU A 742 19.58 0.00 18.67
C LEU A 742 20.67 -1.08 18.60
N ALA A 743 20.33 -2.29 19.06
CA ALA A 743 21.14 -3.46 18.77
C ALA A 743 21.04 -3.81 17.29
N ALA A 744 22.16 -4.23 16.70
CA ALA A 744 22.12 -4.90 15.41
C ALA A 744 21.42 -6.25 15.56
N GLU A 745 20.37 -6.50 14.77
CA GLU A 745 19.76 -7.82 14.63
C GLU A 745 20.34 -8.46 13.37
N ALA A 746 20.83 -9.69 13.48
CA ALA A 746 21.52 -10.38 12.38
C ALA A 746 22.50 -9.44 11.62
N GLY A 747 23.32 -8.70 12.37
CA GLY A 747 24.31 -7.75 11.84
C GLY A 747 23.80 -6.40 11.34
N ILE A 748 22.51 -6.06 11.46
CA ILE A 748 21.96 -4.80 10.94
C ILE A 748 21.09 -4.10 11.99
N ALA A 749 21.38 -2.82 12.28
CA ALA A 749 20.48 -1.94 13.01
C ALA A 749 19.77 -0.99 12.03
N THR A 750 18.50 -0.68 12.29
CA THR A 750 17.66 0.12 11.37
C THR A 750 16.93 1.24 12.10
N VAL A 751 16.98 2.46 11.57
CA VAL A 751 16.19 3.59 12.07
C VAL A 751 15.28 4.16 10.98
N LEU A 752 14.22 4.84 11.40
CA LEU A 752 13.41 5.67 10.51
C LEU A 752 13.97 7.10 10.45
N LEU A 753 14.16 7.61 9.23
CA LEU A 753 14.57 8.98 8.96
C LEU A 753 13.44 9.70 8.23
N GLN A 754 12.87 10.73 8.88
CA GLN A 754 11.84 11.59 8.29
C GLN A 754 12.47 12.89 7.78
N SER A 755 12.04 13.33 6.59
CA SER A 755 12.44 14.62 6.03
C SER A 755 11.81 15.80 6.79
N THR A 756 12.43 16.97 6.69
CA THR A 756 11.77 18.24 7.03
C THR A 756 11.09 18.83 5.78
N ARG A 757 10.38 19.96 5.94
CA ARG A 757 9.79 20.69 4.81
C ARG A 757 10.80 21.49 3.98
N GLN A 758 12.03 21.58 4.46
CA GLN A 758 13.10 22.28 3.76
C GLN A 758 13.93 21.25 3.02
N ALA A 759 14.04 21.42 1.70
CA ALA A 759 14.91 20.58 0.88
C ALA A 759 16.37 20.83 1.24
N GLY A 760 17.19 19.79 1.28
CA GLY A 760 18.60 19.93 1.58
C GLY A 760 19.29 18.63 1.94
N ALA A 761 20.55 18.77 2.37
CA ALA A 761 21.34 17.64 2.83
C ALA A 761 20.89 17.18 4.22
N ILE A 762 20.93 15.87 4.43
CA ILE A 762 20.67 15.19 5.69
C ILE A 762 21.85 14.27 5.92
N THR A 763 22.59 14.51 6.99
CA THR A 763 23.79 13.74 7.31
C THR A 763 23.49 12.82 8.49
N VAL A 764 23.50 11.53 8.24
CA VAL A 764 23.34 10.48 9.25
C VAL A 764 24.72 9.98 9.64
N THR A 765 25.06 10.05 10.92
CA THR A 765 26.30 9.49 11.47
C THR A 765 25.96 8.35 12.40
N VAL A 766 26.68 7.24 12.28
CA VAL A 766 26.47 6.03 13.09
C VAL A 766 27.80 5.63 13.72
N SER A 767 27.75 5.31 15.01
CA SER A 767 28.88 4.86 15.81
C SER A 767 28.49 3.69 16.70
N GLY A 768 29.45 2.83 17.04
CA GLY A 768 29.24 1.74 17.99
C GLY A 768 30.56 1.29 18.64
N PRO A 769 30.51 0.58 19.77
CA PRO A 769 31.71 0.13 20.48
C PRO A 769 32.61 -0.73 19.58
N GLY A 770 33.89 -0.35 19.48
CA GLY A 770 34.89 -1.09 18.69
C GLY A 770 34.75 -0.95 17.17
N LEU A 771 33.89 -0.06 16.68
CA LEU A 771 33.64 0.16 15.25
C LEU A 771 34.01 1.58 14.85
N ALA A 772 34.66 1.75 13.70
CA ALA A 772 34.89 3.08 13.15
C ALA A 772 33.54 3.77 12.82
N PRO A 773 33.30 5.02 13.27
CA PRO A 773 32.11 5.76 12.91
C PRO A 773 31.99 5.94 11.39
N GLN A 774 30.75 6.01 10.92
CA GLN A 774 30.44 6.15 9.49
C GLN A 774 29.35 7.18 9.27
N THR A 775 29.41 7.82 8.11
CA THR A 775 28.48 8.89 7.76
C THR A 775 27.89 8.65 6.38
N LEU A 776 26.59 8.92 6.24
CA LEU A 776 25.83 8.87 5.00
C LEU A 776 25.13 10.22 4.80
N THR A 777 25.32 10.83 3.64
CA THR A 777 24.59 12.05 3.25
C THR A 777 23.48 11.70 2.28
N ILE A 778 22.24 12.02 2.66
CA ILE A 778 21.02 11.91 1.86
C ILE A 778 20.61 13.32 1.46
N ARG A 779 19.96 13.51 0.31
CA ARG A 779 19.36 14.79 -0.06
C ARG A 779 17.86 14.65 -0.20
N SER A 780 17.11 15.49 0.52
CA SER A 780 15.68 15.67 0.30
C SER A 780 15.44 16.68 -0.83
N GLN A 781 14.41 16.43 -1.64
CA GLN A 781 14.03 17.24 -2.80
C GLN A 781 12.64 17.86 -2.61
N PRO A 782 12.32 19.03 -3.20
CA PRO A 782 11.02 19.68 -3.06
C PRO A 782 9.81 18.81 -3.42
#